data_AF-A0A8S4BF92-F1
#
_entry.id   AF-A0A8S4BF92-F1
#
_cell.length_a   1.000
_cell.length_b   1.000
_cell.length_c   1.000
_cell.angle_alpha   90.00
_cell.angle_beta   90.00
_cell.angle_gamma   90.00
#
_symmetry.space_group_name_H-M   'P 1'
#
loop_
_entity.id
_entity.type
_entity.pdbx_description
1 polymer ?
#
loop_
_entity_poly.entity_id
_entity_poly.type
_entity_poly.pdbx_seq_one_letter_code
_entity_poly.pdbx_strand_id
1 'polypeptide(L)'
;MKSYTRSTFLFISVLFLGVNADLKAPVVHTKLGSLSGEYVSVKGRDSGVHAYLGVPFAKPPIGPSLRLAGPQPAEGWEGVRDATKQPPMCIQNVEIIQELLRKLDGMLAEIPDISEDCLYLNIYTPANRRPDAKLPVMVWIHGGGFVCGSASVYDGSALAAYQDVVVVVIQYRLGLLGFLSYDFNFEPSSPVVHTKLGSLSGEYVSVKGRDSGVHAYLGVPFAKPPIGPSLRLAGPQPAEGWEGVRDATKQPPMCIQNVEIIQELLRKLDGMLAEIPDISEDCLYLNIYTPANRRPDAKLPVMVWIHGGGFVCGSASVYDGSALAAYQDVVVVVIQYRLGLLGFLSTGDEHVSGNFGLLDQIQALRWVKEHIHNFGGNSDLHIHNFGGNSDLVTVFGESAGGVSVSLLLLSPLSKGLIHHGIAESGTAAMDAIVGNDPLPVMQVVANASGCSLESTEKIGECMRNLDIDTLLTIVKDPSLRYFVHVDGHFLTKPVEEIFQKQELLTVPFMTGVNNHEAGFMLIDYMAPPNWTEGMDLEAVVSTLSIFYSDPKDAFLRDLIIEEYVGAGEDRVRNRDGLTELFGDVLFTIPAIKTANAHRDAGAPVYLYQYMYPPKMLKEKRPSFVRSDHGDEIFTVLGYCFTTTHVRLSNACPEEEEEFSRTAMNYWGNFAHTGSPNGGNLAHWPKYGKDEEYMEIDLKEQVARQHLKKDQFVFFTQILPEKLRQHMESAEHSEL
;
A
#
# COMPACT_ATOMS: atom_id res chain seq x y z
N MET A 1 33.31 93.46 -63.56
CA MET A 1 34.10 93.21 -64.78
C MET A 1 35.41 92.55 -64.37
N LYS A 2 35.67 91.33 -64.89
CA LYS A 2 36.91 90.50 -64.88
C LYS A 2 37.47 90.08 -63.50
N SER A 3 38.05 88.89 -63.27
CA SER A 3 38.17 87.57 -63.93
C SER A 3 38.95 86.66 -62.95
N TYR A 4 38.67 85.35 -62.95
CA TYR A 4 39.45 84.15 -62.53
C TYR A 4 40.82 84.35 -61.82
N THR A 5 41.23 83.57 -60.81
CA THR A 5 41.43 82.10 -60.79
C THR A 5 41.79 81.69 -59.35
N ARG A 6 41.24 80.59 -58.79
CA ARG A 6 41.64 80.07 -57.46
C ARG A 6 42.64 78.92 -57.63
N SER A 7 43.86 79.10 -57.12
CA SER A 7 44.88 78.04 -57.04
C SER A 7 44.79 77.29 -55.71
N THR A 8 44.83 75.96 -55.84
CA THR A 8 44.99 74.96 -54.79
C THR A 8 46.44 74.93 -54.31
N PHE A 9 46.69 74.88 -53.01
CA PHE A 9 47.99 74.46 -52.47
C PHE A 9 47.81 73.54 -51.26
N LEU A 10 48.48 72.38 -51.38
CA LEU A 10 48.72 71.33 -50.40
C LEU A 10 49.23 71.91 -49.06
N PHE A 11 48.71 71.41 -47.94
CA PHE A 11 49.42 71.45 -46.66
C PHE A 11 49.54 70.04 -46.08
N ILE A 12 50.80 69.72 -45.80
CA ILE A 12 51.32 68.48 -45.25
C ILE A 12 50.88 68.37 -43.78
N SER A 13 50.18 67.29 -43.44
CA SER A 13 49.83 66.95 -42.05
C SER A 13 50.94 66.08 -41.45
N VAL A 14 51.46 66.54 -40.33
CA VAL A 14 52.54 65.95 -39.53
C VAL A 14 52.14 64.56 -39.01
N LEU A 15 53.04 63.58 -39.22
CA LEU A 15 53.02 62.25 -38.62
C LEU A 15 53.05 62.36 -37.08
N PHE A 16 52.00 61.92 -36.41
CA PHE A 16 52.13 61.35 -35.06
C PHE A 16 52.34 59.84 -35.22
N LEU A 17 53.53 59.38 -34.83
CA LEU A 17 53.84 57.97 -34.62
C LEU A 17 52.99 57.44 -33.46
N GLY A 18 51.81 56.92 -33.79
CA GLY A 18 51.05 56.05 -32.89
C GLY A 18 51.72 54.68 -32.86
N VAL A 19 52.36 54.37 -31.74
CA VAL A 19 52.82 53.01 -31.42
C VAL A 19 51.59 52.11 -31.40
N ASN A 20 51.41 51.25 -32.41
CA ASN A 20 50.52 50.10 -32.31
C ASN A 20 51.13 49.19 -31.24
N ALA A 21 50.73 49.37 -29.99
CA ALA A 21 50.99 48.41 -28.95
C ALA A 21 50.34 47.08 -29.39
N ASP A 22 51.11 46.01 -29.39
CA ASP A 22 50.61 44.64 -29.61
C ASP A 22 49.40 44.43 -28.68
N LEU A 23 48.19 44.43 -29.27
CA LEU A 23 46.94 44.12 -28.57
C LEU A 23 46.92 42.61 -28.31
N LYS A 24 47.69 42.16 -27.32
CA LYS A 24 47.67 40.80 -26.80
C LYS A 24 47.02 40.79 -25.42
N ALA A 25 46.23 39.76 -25.13
CA ALA A 25 45.77 39.57 -23.77
C ALA A 25 46.97 39.35 -22.83
N PRO A 26 46.90 39.82 -21.58
CA PRO A 26 47.93 39.56 -20.60
C PRO A 26 48.02 38.05 -20.30
N VAL A 27 49.22 37.58 -19.99
CA VAL A 27 49.40 36.22 -19.46
C VAL A 27 48.78 36.18 -18.06
N VAL A 28 47.90 35.22 -17.83
CA VAL A 28 47.21 35.05 -16.54
C VAL A 28 47.78 33.83 -15.83
N HIS A 29 48.14 34.01 -14.55
CA HIS A 29 48.63 32.95 -13.69
C HIS A 29 47.48 32.39 -12.85
N THR A 30 47.20 31.10 -13.00
CA THR A 30 46.19 30.36 -12.24
C THR A 30 46.85 29.37 -11.29
N LYS A 31 46.06 28.73 -10.41
CA LYS A 31 46.55 27.63 -9.57
C LYS A 31 47.00 26.39 -10.36
N LEU A 32 46.52 26.24 -11.60
CA LEU A 32 46.83 25.10 -12.47
C LEU A 32 47.99 25.40 -13.43
N GLY A 33 48.31 26.66 -13.68
CA GLY A 33 49.37 27.06 -14.62
C GLY A 33 49.09 28.41 -15.25
N SER A 34 49.97 28.83 -16.17
CA SER A 34 49.87 30.12 -16.85
C SER A 34 49.17 30.00 -18.20
N LEU A 35 48.38 31.00 -18.58
CA LEU A 35 47.59 31.03 -19.82
C LEU A 35 47.93 32.29 -20.63
N SER A 36 48.13 32.15 -21.94
CA SER A 36 48.13 33.28 -22.88
C SER A 36 46.83 33.29 -23.68
N GLY A 37 46.12 34.41 -23.67
CA GLY A 37 44.88 34.60 -24.44
C GLY A 37 45.08 35.57 -25.61
N GLU A 38 43.96 35.97 -26.22
CA GLU A 38 43.93 36.96 -27.30
C GLU A 38 43.08 38.18 -26.95
N TYR A 39 43.37 39.31 -27.57
CA TYR A 39 42.52 40.50 -27.48
C TYR A 39 41.50 40.48 -28.62
N VAL A 40 40.21 40.56 -28.29
CA VAL A 40 39.11 40.57 -29.26
C VAL A 40 38.47 41.96 -29.25
N SER A 41 38.47 42.62 -30.41
CA SER A 41 37.78 43.91 -30.57
C SER A 41 36.26 43.70 -30.68
N VAL A 42 35.49 44.54 -29.98
CA VAL A 42 34.03 44.46 -29.97
C VAL A 42 33.44 45.66 -30.70
N LYS A 43 32.65 45.39 -31.73
CA LYS A 43 32.01 46.43 -32.56
C LYS A 43 31.16 47.36 -31.67
N GLY A 44 31.41 48.67 -31.76
CA GLY A 44 30.65 49.67 -31.00
C GLY A 44 31.17 49.94 -29.58
N ARG A 45 32.35 49.45 -29.21
CA ARG A 45 33.04 49.76 -27.95
C ARG A 45 34.47 50.24 -28.21
N ASP A 46 34.93 51.22 -27.43
CA ASP A 46 36.30 51.75 -27.51
C ASP A 46 37.34 50.77 -26.92
N SER A 47 36.89 49.80 -26.13
CA SER A 47 37.71 48.71 -25.58
C SER A 47 37.07 47.36 -25.92
N GLY A 48 37.92 46.38 -26.20
CA GLY A 48 37.57 44.98 -26.42
C GLY A 48 37.62 44.14 -25.14
N VAL A 49 37.79 42.84 -25.32
CA VAL A 49 37.91 41.83 -24.27
C VAL A 49 39.23 41.06 -24.41
N HIS A 50 39.70 40.48 -23.30
CA HIS A 50 40.67 39.39 -23.33
C HIS A 50 39.91 38.06 -23.33
N ALA A 51 40.14 37.24 -24.35
CA ALA A 51 39.58 35.91 -24.50
C ALA A 51 40.64 34.85 -24.18
N TYR A 52 40.28 33.86 -23.37
CA TYR A 52 41.07 32.67 -23.06
C TYR A 52 40.24 31.45 -23.44
N LEU A 53 40.55 30.86 -24.58
CA LEU A 53 39.82 29.77 -25.21
C LEU A 53 40.49 28.43 -24.90
N GLY A 54 39.71 27.37 -24.69
CA GLY A 54 40.24 26.02 -24.50
C GLY A 54 40.98 25.82 -23.17
N VAL A 55 40.51 26.45 -22.08
CA VAL A 55 41.09 26.31 -20.74
C VAL A 55 40.56 25.00 -20.09
N PRO A 56 41.42 24.02 -19.76
CA PRO A 56 40.96 22.76 -19.18
C PRO A 56 40.41 22.96 -17.78
N PHE A 57 39.26 22.37 -17.47
CA PHE A 57 38.69 22.39 -16.11
C PHE A 57 38.62 21.00 -15.47
N ALA A 58 38.76 19.94 -16.26
CA ALA A 58 38.82 18.56 -15.81
C ALA A 58 39.94 17.79 -16.52
N LYS A 59 40.31 16.61 -16.01
CA LYS A 59 41.16 15.68 -16.75
C LYS A 59 40.46 15.26 -18.06
N PRO A 60 41.21 15.03 -19.15
CA PRO A 60 40.64 14.45 -20.36
C PRO A 60 39.89 13.15 -20.03
N PRO A 61 38.59 13.02 -20.38
CA PRO A 61 37.81 11.82 -20.10
C PRO A 61 38.12 10.74 -21.14
N ILE A 62 39.40 10.37 -21.25
CA ILE A 62 39.92 9.41 -22.22
C ILE A 62 40.41 8.14 -21.51
N GLY A 63 40.32 7.01 -22.20
CA GLY A 63 40.78 5.72 -21.68
C GLY A 63 39.81 5.03 -20.72
N PRO A 64 40.09 3.77 -20.36
CA PRO A 64 39.10 2.86 -19.75
C PRO A 64 38.61 3.30 -18.37
N SER A 65 39.41 4.06 -17.61
CA SER A 65 39.07 4.49 -16.25
C SER A 65 38.37 5.85 -16.18
N LEU A 66 38.51 6.72 -17.19
CA LEU A 66 37.99 8.09 -17.15
C LEU A 66 36.87 8.36 -18.17
N ARG A 67 36.75 7.54 -19.22
CA ARG A 67 35.77 7.74 -20.31
C ARG A 67 34.32 7.87 -19.84
N LEU A 68 33.91 7.03 -18.89
CA LEU A 68 32.56 7.00 -18.32
C LEU A 68 32.51 7.46 -16.85
N ALA A 69 33.65 7.80 -16.24
CA ALA A 69 33.67 8.27 -14.86
C ALA A 69 33.17 9.72 -14.75
N GLY A 70 32.79 10.14 -13.54
CA GLY A 70 32.60 11.55 -13.22
C GLY A 70 33.88 12.36 -13.48
N PRO A 71 33.77 13.65 -13.86
CA PRO A 71 34.91 14.47 -14.19
C PRO A 71 35.87 14.59 -13.00
N GLN A 72 37.15 14.33 -13.24
CA GLN A 72 38.21 14.46 -12.24
C GLN A 72 38.88 15.84 -12.36
N PRO A 73 39.38 16.44 -11.28
CA PRO A 73 40.04 17.75 -11.33
C PRO A 73 41.18 17.80 -12.35
N ALA A 74 41.25 18.89 -13.13
CA ALA A 74 42.33 19.09 -14.09
C ALA A 74 43.71 19.06 -13.42
N GLU A 75 44.69 18.50 -14.13
CA GLU A 75 46.08 18.52 -13.69
C GLU A 75 46.73 19.86 -14.02
N GLY A 76 47.66 20.29 -13.16
CA GLY A 76 48.45 21.48 -13.44
C GLY A 76 49.42 21.25 -14.61
N TRP A 77 49.81 22.33 -15.29
CA TRP A 77 50.77 22.31 -16.38
C TRP A 77 51.94 23.26 -16.11
N GLU A 78 53.11 22.92 -16.65
CA GLU A 78 54.29 23.77 -16.63
C GLU A 78 54.32 24.72 -17.85
N GLY A 79 54.84 25.92 -17.66
CA GLY A 79 54.95 26.94 -18.70
C GLY A 79 53.66 27.74 -18.95
N VAL A 80 53.62 28.43 -20.10
CA VAL A 80 52.46 29.22 -20.56
C VAL A 80 51.73 28.42 -21.63
N ARG A 81 50.48 28.03 -21.33
CA ARG A 81 49.61 27.32 -22.26
C ARG A 81 48.93 28.32 -23.18
N ASP A 82 48.95 28.01 -24.46
CA ASP A 82 48.24 28.77 -25.50
C ASP A 82 46.73 28.55 -25.38
N ALA A 83 45.99 29.59 -25.02
CA ALA A 83 44.55 29.63 -24.87
C ALA A 83 43.92 30.61 -25.89
N THR A 84 44.41 30.56 -27.13
CA THR A 84 43.90 31.38 -28.27
C THR A 84 43.08 30.57 -29.26
N LYS A 85 42.87 29.27 -29.02
CA LYS A 85 42.19 28.35 -29.93
C LYS A 85 40.95 27.76 -29.29
N GLN A 86 39.90 27.60 -30.11
CA GLN A 86 38.68 26.94 -29.70
C GLN A 86 38.97 25.49 -29.28
N PRO A 87 38.34 24.98 -28.20
CA PRO A 87 38.47 23.59 -27.84
C PRO A 87 37.76 22.67 -28.85
N PRO A 88 38.17 21.40 -28.93
CA PRO A 88 37.44 20.42 -29.70
C PRO A 88 36.05 20.19 -29.10
N MET A 89 35.09 19.90 -29.96
CA MET A 89 33.75 19.52 -29.54
C MET A 89 33.76 18.14 -28.89
N CYS A 90 32.90 17.93 -27.90
CA CYS A 90 32.69 16.58 -27.38
C CYS A 90 32.04 15.68 -28.45
N ILE A 91 32.27 14.36 -28.35
CA ILE A 91 31.70 13.34 -29.23
C ILE A 91 30.18 13.51 -29.38
N GLN A 92 29.75 13.78 -30.61
CA GLN A 92 28.36 14.02 -30.99
C GLN A 92 28.19 13.92 -32.52
N ASN A 93 26.95 13.93 -33.02
CA ASN A 93 26.68 13.98 -34.45
C ASN A 93 26.79 15.43 -34.99
N VAL A 94 27.85 15.71 -35.76
CA VAL A 94 28.12 17.06 -36.33
C VAL A 94 27.14 17.46 -37.41
N GLU A 95 26.57 16.50 -38.14
CA GLU A 95 25.64 16.77 -39.24
C GLU A 95 24.39 17.51 -38.72
N ILE A 96 23.94 17.17 -37.50
CA ILE A 96 22.84 17.86 -36.83
C ILE A 96 23.18 19.34 -36.57
N ILE A 97 24.39 19.63 -36.10
CA ILE A 97 24.85 21.01 -35.85
C ILE A 97 24.97 21.75 -37.19
N GLN A 98 25.57 21.14 -38.20
CA GLN A 98 25.70 21.73 -39.53
C GLN A 98 24.34 22.06 -40.14
N GLU A 99 23.35 21.18 -40.00
CA GLU A 99 22.01 21.42 -40.50
C GLU A 99 21.29 22.52 -39.72
N LEU A 100 21.44 22.56 -38.39
CA LEU A 100 20.91 23.63 -37.54
C LEU A 100 21.52 25.00 -37.92
N LEU A 101 22.84 25.07 -38.07
CA LEU A 101 23.53 26.29 -38.48
C LEU A 101 23.12 26.72 -39.90
N ARG A 102 22.93 25.77 -40.83
CA ARG A 102 22.44 26.06 -42.18
C ARG A 102 21.01 26.62 -42.20
N LYS A 103 20.15 26.20 -41.27
CA LYS A 103 18.78 26.72 -41.11
C LYS A 103 18.75 28.13 -40.48
N LEU A 104 19.80 28.52 -39.77
CA LEU A 104 19.96 29.83 -39.11
C LEU A 104 20.70 30.83 -40.01
N ASP A 105 20.20 31.02 -41.23
CA ASP A 105 20.80 31.81 -42.33
C ASP A 105 21.64 33.02 -41.85
N GLY A 106 22.94 33.00 -42.15
CA GLY A 106 23.88 34.08 -41.83
C GLY A 106 24.90 33.85 -40.71
N MET A 107 24.88 32.72 -39.98
CA MET A 107 25.92 32.37 -39.00
C MET A 107 27.08 31.58 -39.62
N LEU A 108 28.24 32.22 -39.80
CA LEU A 108 29.51 31.57 -40.13
C LEU A 108 30.25 31.19 -38.84
N ALA A 109 30.06 29.97 -38.34
CA ALA A 109 30.86 29.42 -37.26
C ALA A 109 31.80 28.35 -37.82
N GLU A 110 33.11 28.50 -37.60
CA GLU A 110 34.06 27.41 -37.84
C GLU A 110 33.76 26.28 -36.87
N ILE A 111 33.49 25.09 -37.39
CA ILE A 111 33.19 23.90 -36.58
C ILE A 111 34.53 23.26 -36.21
N PRO A 112 34.93 23.26 -34.92
CA PRO A 112 36.19 22.64 -34.50
C PRO A 112 36.14 21.11 -34.63
N ASP A 113 37.31 20.48 -34.55
CA ASP A 113 37.42 19.01 -34.51
C ASP A 113 36.64 18.41 -33.33
N ILE A 114 36.22 17.15 -33.47
CA ILE A 114 35.64 16.38 -32.36
C ILE A 114 36.74 15.61 -31.63
N SER A 115 36.68 15.58 -30.31
CA SER A 115 37.52 14.74 -29.47
C SER A 115 36.78 14.24 -28.22
N GLU A 116 37.23 13.12 -27.65
CA GLU A 116 36.84 12.73 -26.28
C GLU A 116 37.53 13.63 -25.25
N ASP A 117 38.74 14.13 -25.54
CA ASP A 117 39.36 15.20 -24.77
C ASP A 117 38.69 16.53 -25.11
N CYS A 118 37.59 16.85 -24.41
CA CYS A 118 36.72 17.98 -24.74
C CYS A 118 36.25 18.81 -23.53
N LEU A 119 36.78 18.58 -22.32
CA LEU A 119 36.32 19.26 -21.10
C LEU A 119 37.05 20.59 -20.87
N TYR A 120 36.61 21.61 -21.60
CA TYR A 120 37.24 22.93 -21.66
C TYR A 120 36.28 24.09 -21.39
N LEU A 121 36.85 25.25 -21.03
CA LEU A 121 36.17 26.53 -20.85
C LEU A 121 36.66 27.54 -21.88
N ASN A 122 35.75 28.39 -22.33
CA ASN A 122 36.08 29.66 -23.00
C ASN A 122 35.73 30.81 -22.05
N ILE A 123 36.69 31.70 -21.79
CA ILE A 123 36.56 32.77 -20.80
C ILE A 123 36.78 34.12 -21.46
N TYR A 124 35.81 35.02 -21.35
CA TYR A 124 35.87 36.38 -21.89
C TYR A 124 35.83 37.38 -20.74
N THR A 125 36.82 38.28 -20.69
CA THR A 125 36.88 39.34 -19.67
C THR A 125 37.10 40.71 -20.30
N PRO A 126 36.47 41.79 -19.82
CA PRO A 126 36.73 43.14 -20.29
C PRO A 126 38.22 43.52 -20.22
N ALA A 127 38.75 44.14 -21.28
CA ALA A 127 40.15 44.53 -21.36
C ALA A 127 40.47 45.81 -20.60
N ASN A 128 39.59 46.82 -20.64
CA ASN A 128 39.75 48.08 -19.92
C ASN A 128 39.16 48.00 -18.50
N ARG A 129 39.86 47.31 -17.59
CA ARG A 129 39.47 47.18 -16.18
C ARG A 129 40.58 47.61 -15.24
N ARG A 130 40.20 48.05 -14.02
CA ARG A 130 41.17 48.24 -12.93
C ARG A 130 41.78 46.89 -12.55
N PRO A 131 43.09 46.79 -12.29
CA PRO A 131 43.78 45.52 -11.98
C PRO A 131 43.14 44.68 -10.86
N ASP A 132 42.50 45.32 -9.88
CA ASP A 132 41.90 44.67 -8.71
C ASP A 132 40.36 44.60 -8.74
N ALA A 133 39.72 44.96 -9.86
CA ALA A 133 38.27 44.96 -9.97
C ALA A 133 37.72 43.52 -9.98
N LYS A 134 36.88 43.17 -9.00
CA LYS A 134 36.09 41.94 -9.00
C LYS A 134 34.82 42.16 -9.82
N LEU A 135 34.66 41.40 -10.89
CA LEU A 135 33.49 41.47 -11.76
C LEU A 135 32.55 40.28 -11.49
N PRO A 136 31.23 40.44 -11.70
CA PRO A 136 30.31 39.31 -11.74
C PRO A 136 30.74 38.29 -12.80
N VAL A 137 30.56 37.01 -12.49
CA VAL A 137 30.85 35.90 -13.42
C VAL A 137 29.54 35.29 -13.88
N MET A 138 29.32 35.25 -15.19
CA MET A 138 28.20 34.57 -15.83
C MET A 138 28.69 33.29 -16.49
N VAL A 139 28.07 32.18 -16.16
CA VAL A 139 28.39 30.87 -16.73
C VAL A 139 27.30 30.49 -17.74
N TRP A 140 27.69 30.26 -18.98
CA TRP A 140 26.82 29.81 -20.05
C TRP A 140 26.98 28.31 -20.29
N ILE A 141 25.86 27.60 -20.22
CA ILE A 141 25.75 26.18 -20.56
C ILE A 141 24.91 26.11 -21.83
N HIS A 142 25.49 25.57 -22.90
CA HIS A 142 24.81 25.55 -24.19
C HIS A 142 23.61 24.59 -24.19
N GLY A 143 22.62 24.88 -25.04
CA GLY A 143 21.46 24.00 -25.27
C GLY A 143 21.78 22.82 -26.21
N GLY A 144 20.74 22.22 -26.79
CA GLY A 144 20.85 21.12 -27.75
C GLY A 144 20.41 19.74 -27.22
N GLY A 145 19.49 19.74 -26.24
CA GLY A 145 18.79 18.54 -25.78
C GLY A 145 19.70 17.44 -25.22
N PHE A 146 20.89 17.82 -24.73
CA PHE A 146 21.94 16.91 -24.24
C PHE A 146 22.54 15.98 -25.31
N VAL A 147 22.19 16.15 -26.58
CA VAL A 147 22.63 15.30 -27.70
C VAL A 147 23.57 16.03 -28.66
N CYS A 148 23.45 17.36 -28.77
CA CYS A 148 24.34 18.20 -29.56
C CYS A 148 24.62 19.56 -28.88
N GLY A 149 25.65 20.26 -29.33
CA GLY A 149 26.05 21.59 -28.84
C GLY A 149 27.55 21.72 -28.62
N SER A 150 28.04 22.96 -28.55
CA SER A 150 29.46 23.26 -28.33
C SER A 150 29.66 24.63 -27.70
N ALA A 151 30.65 24.78 -26.84
CA ALA A 151 31.11 26.07 -26.34
C ALA A 151 31.70 26.94 -27.46
N SER A 152 32.25 26.30 -28.49
CA SER A 152 32.95 26.97 -29.58
C SER A 152 32.03 27.68 -30.57
N VAL A 153 30.71 27.43 -30.51
CA VAL A 153 29.72 28.16 -31.33
C VAL A 153 29.14 29.40 -30.63
N TYR A 154 29.58 29.70 -29.41
CA TYR A 154 29.15 30.89 -28.65
C TYR A 154 30.31 31.86 -28.41
N ASP A 155 30.11 33.12 -28.76
CA ASP A 155 31.03 34.22 -28.48
C ASP A 155 30.51 35.09 -27.33
N GLY A 156 31.23 35.07 -26.20
CA GLY A 156 30.92 35.86 -25.02
C GLY A 156 31.43 37.30 -25.06
N SER A 157 32.17 37.69 -26.10
CA SER A 157 32.89 38.97 -26.17
C SER A 157 31.97 40.18 -26.07
N ALA A 158 30.84 40.17 -26.78
CA ALA A 158 29.88 41.26 -26.73
C ALA A 158 29.29 41.42 -25.32
N LEU A 159 28.81 40.33 -24.71
CA LEU A 159 28.21 40.38 -23.38
C LEU A 159 29.22 40.85 -22.32
N ALA A 160 30.43 40.31 -22.36
CA ALA A 160 31.52 40.72 -21.46
C ALA A 160 31.83 42.22 -21.63
N ALA A 161 32.02 42.69 -22.87
CA ALA A 161 32.36 44.08 -23.14
C ALA A 161 31.24 45.07 -22.80
N TYR A 162 29.97 44.74 -23.00
CA TYR A 162 28.85 45.68 -22.80
C TYR A 162 28.33 45.74 -21.36
N GLN A 163 28.46 44.65 -20.59
CA GLN A 163 27.88 44.55 -19.24
C GLN A 163 28.94 44.53 -18.13
N ASP A 164 30.23 44.67 -18.46
CA ASP A 164 31.34 44.59 -17.51
C ASP A 164 31.31 43.31 -16.64
N VAL A 165 31.02 42.18 -17.29
CA VAL A 165 30.97 40.84 -16.66
C VAL A 165 32.05 39.92 -17.24
N VAL A 166 32.47 38.92 -16.47
CA VAL A 166 33.24 37.80 -17.01
C VAL A 166 32.26 36.76 -17.52
N VAL A 167 32.39 36.36 -18.78
CA VAL A 167 31.56 35.30 -19.38
C VAL A 167 32.38 34.03 -19.50
N VAL A 168 31.87 32.93 -18.96
CA VAL A 168 32.48 31.60 -19.03
C VAL A 168 31.53 30.68 -19.79
N VAL A 169 31.97 30.15 -20.92
CA VAL A 169 31.21 29.17 -21.70
C VAL A 169 31.78 27.78 -21.43
N ILE A 170 30.93 26.83 -21.02
CA ILE A 170 31.35 25.47 -20.65
C ILE A 170 31.14 24.51 -21.82
N GLN A 171 32.19 23.72 -22.13
CA GLN A 171 32.08 22.52 -22.95
C GLN A 171 31.91 21.29 -22.04
N TYR A 172 30.89 20.46 -22.31
CA TYR A 172 30.61 19.25 -21.53
C TYR A 172 30.27 18.07 -22.44
N ARG A 173 30.46 16.84 -21.95
CA ARG A 173 30.18 15.58 -22.70
C ARG A 173 28.69 15.52 -23.07
N LEU A 174 28.37 15.01 -24.25
CA LEU A 174 27.01 14.91 -24.79
C LEU A 174 26.69 13.46 -25.17
N GLY A 175 25.41 13.16 -25.39
CA GLY A 175 24.94 11.87 -25.89
C GLY A 175 25.49 10.69 -25.08
N LEU A 176 26.02 9.68 -25.77
CA LEU A 176 26.53 8.43 -25.18
C LEU A 176 27.52 8.62 -24.03
N LEU A 177 28.38 9.64 -24.11
CA LEU A 177 29.48 9.80 -23.13
C LEU A 177 29.13 10.74 -21.98
N GLY A 178 28.02 11.48 -22.06
CA GLY A 178 27.63 12.48 -21.05
C GLY A 178 26.27 12.27 -20.42
N PHE A 179 25.29 11.76 -21.19
CA PHE A 179 23.88 11.72 -20.80
C PHE A 179 23.16 10.42 -21.21
N LEU A 180 23.89 9.45 -21.77
CA LEU A 180 23.37 8.09 -21.85
C LEU A 180 23.67 7.45 -20.50
N SER A 181 22.69 7.49 -19.60
CA SER A 181 22.70 6.53 -18.52
C SER A 181 22.60 5.15 -19.17
N TYR A 182 23.50 4.26 -18.79
CA TYR A 182 23.22 2.84 -18.86
C TYR A 182 22.25 2.49 -17.71
N ASP A 183 21.13 3.23 -17.63
CA ASP A 183 19.92 2.85 -16.88
C ASP A 183 18.84 2.44 -17.89
N PHE A 184 19.25 1.91 -19.04
CA PHE A 184 18.39 1.13 -19.93
C PHE A 184 18.42 -0.37 -19.60
N ASN A 185 18.71 -0.70 -18.34
CA ASN A 185 18.03 -1.82 -17.68
C ASN A 185 16.88 -1.24 -16.85
N PHE A 186 15.79 -0.88 -17.53
CA PHE A 186 14.46 -0.99 -16.93
C PHE A 186 13.96 -2.43 -17.13
N GLU A 187 14.80 -3.42 -16.78
CA GLU A 187 14.24 -4.43 -15.90
C GLU A 187 14.32 -3.75 -14.54
N PRO A 188 13.21 -3.39 -13.86
CA PRO A 188 13.31 -3.00 -12.47
C PRO A 188 14.09 -4.12 -11.80
N SER A 189 15.32 -3.85 -11.36
CA SER A 189 16.06 -4.83 -10.56
C SER A 189 15.14 -5.09 -9.38
N SER A 190 14.54 -6.27 -9.36
CA SER A 190 13.52 -6.64 -8.39
C SER A 190 13.97 -6.18 -7.00
N PRO A 191 13.15 -5.40 -6.27
CA PRO A 191 13.57 -4.85 -4.99
C PRO A 191 13.97 -6.01 -4.07
N VAL A 192 15.26 -6.11 -3.74
CA VAL A 192 15.76 -7.17 -2.84
C VAL A 192 15.73 -6.66 -1.41
N VAL A 193 15.12 -7.42 -0.51
CA VAL A 193 15.15 -7.19 0.94
C VAL A 193 15.88 -8.33 1.63
N HIS A 194 16.68 -7.99 2.62
CA HIS A 194 17.40 -8.96 3.44
C HIS A 194 16.72 -9.09 4.81
N THR A 195 16.35 -10.32 5.17
CA THR A 195 15.82 -10.65 6.50
C THR A 195 16.77 -11.61 7.20
N LYS A 196 16.55 -11.88 8.50
CA LYS A 196 17.29 -12.92 9.22
C LYS A 196 17.03 -14.34 8.67
N LEU A 197 15.90 -14.55 8.00
CA LEU A 197 15.55 -15.84 7.40
C LEU A 197 16.20 -16.02 6.03
N GLY A 198 16.59 -14.95 5.35
CA GLY A 198 17.13 -15.00 4.00
C GLY A 198 16.72 -13.77 3.20
N SER A 199 17.16 -13.71 1.94
CA SER A 199 16.85 -12.59 1.05
C SER A 199 15.60 -12.88 0.22
N LEU A 200 14.80 -11.85 -0.06
CA LEU A 200 13.60 -11.91 -0.88
C LEU A 200 13.72 -10.92 -2.03
N SER A 201 13.33 -11.34 -3.22
CA SER A 201 13.24 -10.51 -4.43
C SER A 201 11.77 -10.21 -4.72
N GLY A 202 11.36 -8.95 -4.56
CA GLY A 202 9.99 -8.51 -4.82
C GLY A 202 9.79 -7.92 -6.22
N GLU A 203 8.72 -7.13 -6.38
CA GLU A 203 8.44 -6.38 -7.60
C GLU A 203 8.02 -4.94 -7.30
N TYR A 204 8.14 -4.06 -8.29
CA TYR A 204 7.58 -2.71 -8.20
C TYR A 204 6.18 -2.69 -8.82
N VAL A 205 5.22 -2.17 -8.08
CA VAL A 205 3.81 -2.08 -8.47
C VAL A 205 3.40 -0.62 -8.53
N SER A 206 2.90 -0.16 -9.68
CA SER A 206 2.37 1.19 -9.84
C SER A 206 0.96 1.33 -9.23
N VAL A 207 0.61 2.52 -8.76
CA VAL A 207 -0.71 2.82 -8.18
C VAL A 207 -1.30 4.03 -8.91
N LYS A 208 -2.56 3.96 -9.35
CA LYS A 208 -3.20 5.05 -10.08
C LYS A 208 -3.34 6.28 -9.19
N GLY A 209 -3.11 7.46 -9.75
CA GLY A 209 -3.20 8.75 -9.04
C GLY A 209 -2.00 9.06 -8.13
N ARG A 210 -0.92 8.29 -8.19
CA ARG A 210 0.34 8.55 -7.47
C ARG A 210 1.54 8.48 -8.43
N ASP A 211 2.52 9.37 -8.24
CA ASP A 211 3.75 9.38 -9.04
C ASP A 211 4.70 8.21 -8.72
N SER A 212 4.56 7.64 -7.52
CA SER A 212 5.31 6.47 -7.06
C SER A 212 4.35 5.40 -6.54
N GLY A 213 4.72 4.15 -6.79
CA GLY A 213 3.99 2.98 -6.36
C GLY A 213 4.57 2.35 -5.09
N VAL A 214 4.52 1.03 -5.04
CA VAL A 214 4.98 0.22 -3.90
C VAL A 214 5.98 -0.85 -4.35
N HIS A 215 6.81 -1.31 -3.43
CA HIS A 215 7.47 -2.59 -3.55
C HIS A 215 6.59 -3.67 -2.93
N ALA A 216 6.25 -4.68 -3.71
CA ALA A 216 5.44 -5.81 -3.30
C ALA A 216 6.32 -7.06 -3.12
N TYR A 217 6.08 -7.80 -2.04
CA TYR A 217 6.69 -9.09 -1.74
C TYR A 217 5.58 -10.08 -1.44
N LEU A 218 5.33 -11.00 -2.37
CA LEU A 218 4.22 -11.94 -2.36
C LEU A 218 4.71 -13.33 -1.94
N GLY A 219 3.89 -14.06 -1.19
CA GLY A 219 4.19 -15.45 -0.83
C GLY A 219 5.38 -15.61 0.12
N VAL A 220 5.54 -14.70 1.09
CA VAL A 220 6.62 -14.76 2.09
C VAL A 220 6.24 -15.73 3.22
N PRO A 221 7.00 -16.81 3.48
CA PRO A 221 6.65 -17.77 4.53
C PRO A 221 6.84 -17.16 5.92
N PHE A 222 5.84 -17.29 6.79
CA PHE A 222 5.93 -16.84 8.18
C PHE A 222 5.98 -17.99 9.20
N ALA A 223 5.64 -19.21 8.76
CA ALA A 223 5.68 -20.43 9.56
C ALA A 223 6.19 -21.62 8.74
N LYS A 224 6.53 -22.73 9.40
CA LYS A 224 6.73 -24.01 8.73
C LYS A 224 5.43 -24.48 8.06
N PRO A 225 5.51 -25.15 6.90
CA PRO A 225 4.34 -25.79 6.29
C PRO A 225 3.67 -26.74 7.29
N PRO A 226 2.38 -26.57 7.63
CA PRO A 226 1.69 -27.37 8.65
C PRO A 226 1.25 -28.75 8.11
N ILE A 227 2.16 -29.45 7.43
CA ILE A 227 1.90 -30.69 6.70
C ILE A 227 2.24 -31.92 7.54
N GLY A 228 1.43 -32.97 7.35
CA GLY A 228 1.70 -34.31 7.87
C GLY A 228 1.38 -34.43 9.37
N PRO A 229 1.47 -35.64 9.92
CA PRO A 229 0.87 -35.95 11.21
C PRO A 229 1.55 -35.27 12.41
N SER A 230 2.74 -34.68 12.24
CA SER A 230 3.44 -33.96 13.30
C SER A 230 3.08 -32.47 13.38
N LEU A 231 2.63 -31.86 12.28
CA LEU A 231 2.34 -30.42 12.20
C LEU A 231 0.89 -30.11 11.84
N ARG A 232 0.16 -31.07 11.25
CA ARG A 232 -1.28 -30.97 11.03
C ARG A 232 -2.00 -31.01 12.38
N LEU A 233 -2.99 -30.12 12.54
CA LEU A 233 -3.75 -29.96 13.79
C LEU A 233 -2.82 -29.77 15.01
N ALA A 234 -1.80 -28.92 14.82
CA ALA A 234 -0.87 -28.47 15.85
C ALA A 234 -0.59 -26.97 15.68
N GLY A 235 -0.10 -26.33 16.75
CA GLY A 235 0.31 -24.92 16.70
C GLY A 235 1.42 -24.68 15.66
N PRO A 236 1.41 -23.53 14.97
CA PRO A 236 2.41 -23.20 13.96
C PRO A 236 3.80 -23.08 14.58
N GLN A 237 4.82 -23.47 13.81
CA GLN A 237 6.23 -23.29 14.17
C GLN A 237 6.84 -22.18 13.31
N PRO A 238 7.82 -21.41 13.82
CA PRO A 238 8.50 -20.37 13.04
C PRO A 238 9.11 -20.92 11.74
N ALA A 239 9.05 -20.13 10.67
CA ALA A 239 9.65 -20.47 9.39
C ALA A 239 11.16 -20.72 9.52
N GLU A 240 11.69 -21.64 8.70
CA GLU A 240 13.12 -21.89 8.61
C GLU A 240 13.80 -20.88 7.69
N GLY A 241 15.07 -20.58 7.96
CA GLY A 241 15.87 -19.77 7.07
C GLY A 241 16.22 -20.50 5.78
N TRP A 242 16.43 -19.75 4.71
CA TRP A 242 16.87 -20.23 3.40
C TRP A 242 18.15 -19.53 2.95
N GLU A 243 18.93 -20.20 2.13
CA GLU A 243 20.10 -19.62 1.48
C GLU A 243 19.72 -18.93 0.16
N GLY A 244 20.48 -17.90 -0.23
CA GLY A 244 20.28 -17.17 -1.47
C GLY A 244 19.11 -16.17 -1.44
N VAL A 245 18.59 -15.88 -2.63
CA VAL A 245 17.48 -14.95 -2.84
C VAL A 245 16.26 -15.74 -3.29
N ARG A 246 15.18 -15.68 -2.49
CA ARG A 246 13.90 -16.30 -2.81
C ARG A 246 13.04 -15.34 -3.62
N ASP A 247 12.46 -15.84 -4.70
CA ASP A 247 11.48 -15.10 -5.49
C ASP A 247 10.19 -14.89 -4.68
N ALA A 248 9.78 -13.63 -4.52
CA ALA A 248 8.60 -13.18 -3.80
C ALA A 248 7.73 -12.30 -4.72
N THR A 249 7.57 -12.72 -5.98
CA THR A 249 6.73 -12.03 -6.99
C THR A 249 5.46 -12.80 -7.36
N LYS A 250 5.17 -13.89 -6.66
CA LYS A 250 4.03 -14.78 -6.96
C LYS A 250 3.14 -14.98 -5.76
N GLN A 251 1.84 -15.02 -6.01
CA GLN A 251 0.86 -15.33 -4.96
C GLN A 251 1.07 -16.75 -4.42
N PRO A 252 0.96 -16.95 -3.09
CA PRO A 252 1.03 -18.28 -2.50
C PRO A 252 -0.23 -19.09 -2.81
N PRO A 253 -0.16 -20.42 -2.71
CA PRO A 253 -1.37 -21.25 -2.68
C PRO A 253 -2.30 -20.82 -1.56
N MET A 254 -3.61 -20.88 -1.80
CA MET A 254 -4.62 -20.68 -0.77
C MET A 254 -4.64 -21.87 0.21
N CYS A 255 -5.10 -21.66 1.44
CA CYS A 255 -5.30 -22.78 2.35
C CYS A 255 -6.42 -23.71 1.86
N ILE A 256 -6.37 -25.00 2.25
CA ILE A 256 -7.39 -26.00 1.91
C ILE A 256 -8.80 -25.49 2.27
N GLN A 257 -9.65 -25.42 1.25
CA GLN A 257 -11.02 -24.91 1.33
C GLN A 257 -11.82 -25.34 0.09
N ASN A 258 -13.13 -25.10 0.10
CA ASN A 258 -13.94 -25.22 -1.11
C ASN A 258 -13.75 -24.01 -2.04
N VAL A 259 -12.92 -24.18 -3.09
CA VAL A 259 -12.62 -23.13 -4.08
C VAL A 259 -13.84 -22.66 -4.85
N GLU A 260 -14.87 -23.50 -5.00
CA GLU A 260 -16.11 -23.15 -5.70
C GLU A 260 -16.84 -21.98 -5.00
N ILE A 261 -16.71 -21.85 -3.68
CA ILE A 261 -17.28 -20.73 -2.90
C ILE A 261 -16.63 -19.40 -3.30
N ILE A 262 -15.30 -19.37 -3.43
CA ILE A 262 -14.56 -18.16 -3.82
C ILE A 262 -14.86 -17.78 -5.27
N GLN A 263 -14.95 -18.76 -6.17
CA GLN A 263 -15.34 -18.53 -7.56
C GLN A 263 -16.76 -17.94 -7.66
N GLU A 264 -17.71 -18.45 -6.86
CA GLU A 264 -19.07 -17.91 -6.76
C GLU A 264 -19.07 -16.48 -6.25
N LEU A 265 -18.35 -16.21 -5.15
CA LEU A 265 -18.20 -14.89 -4.56
C LEU A 265 -17.67 -13.87 -5.57
N LEU A 266 -16.56 -14.19 -6.24
CA LEU A 266 -15.95 -13.32 -7.24
C LEU A 266 -16.86 -13.08 -8.44
N ARG A 267 -17.67 -14.07 -8.83
CA ARG A 267 -18.65 -13.90 -9.91
C ARG A 267 -19.79 -12.95 -9.52
N LYS A 268 -20.21 -12.95 -8.25
CA LYS A 268 -21.22 -12.01 -7.72
C LYS A 268 -20.65 -10.60 -7.58
N LEU A 269 -19.35 -10.47 -7.32
CA LEU A 269 -18.60 -9.22 -7.36
C LEU A 269 -18.22 -8.82 -8.81
N ASP A 270 -19.12 -9.05 -9.76
CA ASP A 270 -18.93 -8.84 -11.20
C ASP A 270 -18.24 -7.50 -11.49
N GLY A 271 -17.07 -7.58 -12.13
CA GLY A 271 -16.19 -6.43 -12.37
C GLY A 271 -14.94 -6.38 -11.50
N MET A 272 -14.84 -7.15 -10.43
CA MET A 272 -13.56 -7.38 -9.75
C MET A 272 -12.81 -8.54 -10.41
N LEU A 273 -11.62 -8.26 -10.94
CA LEU A 273 -10.71 -9.25 -11.50
C LEU A 273 -9.68 -9.62 -10.43
N ALA A 274 -9.69 -10.88 -10.00
CA ALA A 274 -8.72 -11.46 -9.09
C ALA A 274 -8.20 -12.78 -9.64
N GLU A 275 -6.89 -13.04 -9.52
CA GLU A 275 -6.34 -14.36 -9.76
C GLU A 275 -6.65 -15.26 -8.55
N ILE A 276 -7.12 -16.49 -8.82
CA ILE A 276 -7.41 -17.49 -7.79
C ILE A 276 -6.30 -18.54 -7.87
N PRO A 277 -5.35 -18.56 -6.91
CA PRO A 277 -4.29 -19.57 -6.88
C PRO A 277 -4.84 -20.97 -6.56
N ASP A 278 -4.00 -21.99 -6.75
CA ASP A 278 -4.29 -23.35 -6.28
C ASP A 278 -4.38 -23.42 -4.75
N ILE A 279 -4.96 -24.51 -4.22
CA ILE A 279 -5.02 -24.77 -2.78
C ILE A 279 -3.92 -25.73 -2.32
N SER A 280 -3.41 -25.54 -1.09
CA SER A 280 -2.40 -26.39 -0.47
C SER A 280 -2.53 -26.38 1.05
N GLU A 281 -2.05 -27.43 1.72
CA GLU A 281 -1.79 -27.41 3.17
C GLU A 281 -0.57 -26.53 3.50
N ASP A 282 0.40 -26.43 2.59
CA ASP A 282 1.47 -25.43 2.68
C ASP A 282 0.92 -24.08 2.21
N CYS A 283 0.29 -23.35 3.14
CA CYS A 283 -0.38 -22.08 2.86
C CYS A 283 -0.03 -20.93 3.83
N LEU A 284 0.88 -21.14 4.79
CA LEU A 284 1.22 -20.15 5.83
C LEU A 284 2.20 -19.08 5.33
N TYR A 285 1.66 -18.24 4.44
CA TYR A 285 2.34 -17.16 3.74
C TYR A 285 1.67 -15.81 3.99
N LEU A 286 2.43 -14.74 3.80
CA LEU A 286 1.95 -13.36 3.82
C LEU A 286 2.48 -12.57 2.63
N ASN A 287 1.73 -11.53 2.24
CA ASN A 287 2.10 -10.56 1.23
C ASN A 287 2.41 -9.22 1.89
N ILE A 288 3.39 -8.48 1.38
CA ILE A 288 3.82 -7.18 1.95
C ILE A 288 3.84 -6.14 0.84
N TYR A 289 3.23 -5.00 1.09
CA TYR A 289 3.22 -3.82 0.23
C TYR A 289 3.83 -2.65 1.01
N THR A 290 4.94 -2.11 0.53
CA THR A 290 5.59 -0.93 1.14
C THR A 290 5.74 0.19 0.13
N PRO A 291 5.49 1.46 0.49
CA PRO A 291 5.74 2.61 -0.38
C PRO A 291 7.17 2.61 -0.93
N ALA A 292 7.32 2.85 -2.24
CA ALA A 292 8.62 2.81 -2.91
C ALA A 292 9.41 4.12 -2.74
N ASN A 293 8.74 5.27 -2.84
CA ASN A 293 9.38 6.57 -2.64
C ASN A 293 9.11 7.11 -1.23
N ARG A 294 10.04 6.89 -0.32
CA ARG A 294 9.93 7.32 1.08
C ARG A 294 11.25 7.83 1.63
N ARG A 295 11.18 8.52 2.77
CA ARG A 295 12.39 9.01 3.43
C ARG A 295 13.25 7.83 3.91
N PRO A 296 14.58 7.86 3.73
CA PRO A 296 15.47 6.76 4.11
C PRO A 296 15.43 6.35 5.59
N ASP A 297 14.94 7.23 6.48
CA ASP A 297 14.83 7.05 7.93
C ASP A 297 13.38 6.84 8.42
N ALA A 298 12.40 6.77 7.51
CA ALA A 298 11.00 6.63 7.86
C ALA A 298 10.71 5.27 8.51
N LYS A 299 10.08 5.33 9.69
CA LYS A 299 9.47 4.17 10.35
C LYS A 299 7.96 4.23 10.16
N LEU A 300 7.47 3.60 9.10
CA LEU A 300 6.05 3.67 8.71
C LEU A 300 5.19 2.80 9.62
N PRO A 301 3.96 3.20 10.00
CA PRO A 301 3.01 2.30 10.63
C PRO A 301 2.79 1.04 9.78
N VAL A 302 2.49 -0.06 10.45
CA VAL A 302 2.20 -1.34 9.80
C VAL A 302 0.73 -1.66 9.96
N MET A 303 0.03 -1.93 8.88
CA MET A 303 -1.36 -2.39 8.86
C MET A 303 -1.40 -3.85 8.42
N VAL A 304 -1.84 -4.76 9.30
CA VAL A 304 -1.90 -6.20 9.05
C VAL A 304 -3.34 -6.61 8.77
N TRP A 305 -3.65 -6.90 7.50
CA TRP A 305 -4.96 -7.35 7.02
C TRP A 305 -5.18 -8.83 7.30
N ILE A 306 -6.31 -9.15 7.92
CA ILE A 306 -6.80 -10.51 8.15
C ILE A 306 -8.09 -10.66 7.35
N HIS A 307 -8.10 -11.59 6.38
CA HIS A 307 -9.27 -11.78 5.53
C HIS A 307 -10.44 -12.47 6.25
N GLY A 308 -11.65 -12.18 5.78
CA GLY A 308 -12.89 -12.84 6.17
C GLY A 308 -13.11 -14.20 5.52
N GLY A 309 -14.38 -14.61 5.41
CA GLY A 309 -14.79 -15.91 4.83
C GLY A 309 -15.25 -16.95 5.87
N GLY A 310 -15.80 -16.48 7.00
CA GLY A 310 -16.44 -17.35 8.00
C GLY A 310 -15.50 -18.38 8.63
N PHE A 311 -14.19 -18.16 8.60
CA PHE A 311 -13.14 -19.13 8.96
C PHE A 311 -13.07 -20.38 8.10
N VAL A 312 -13.83 -20.48 6.99
CA VAL A 312 -13.91 -21.68 6.14
C VAL A 312 -13.38 -21.47 4.72
N CYS A 313 -13.35 -20.22 4.25
CA CYS A 313 -12.81 -19.85 2.96
C CYS A 313 -12.07 -18.49 3.06
N GLY A 314 -11.42 -18.10 1.96
CA GLY A 314 -10.70 -16.84 1.83
C GLY A 314 -9.22 -17.04 1.51
N SER A 315 -8.54 -15.95 1.14
CA SER A 315 -7.10 -15.95 0.88
C SER A 315 -6.52 -14.54 0.98
N ALA A 316 -5.24 -14.43 1.31
CA ALA A 316 -4.50 -13.19 1.14
C ALA A 316 -4.41 -12.75 -0.34
N SER A 317 -4.43 -13.71 -1.28
CA SER A 317 -4.19 -13.46 -2.70
C SER A 317 -5.34 -12.72 -3.40
N VAL A 318 -6.50 -12.58 -2.76
CA VAL A 318 -7.66 -11.84 -3.31
C VAL A 318 -7.78 -10.42 -2.74
N TYR A 319 -6.74 -9.92 -2.05
CA TYR A 319 -6.67 -8.56 -1.52
C TYR A 319 -5.37 -7.89 -1.95
N ASP A 320 -5.47 -6.69 -2.55
CA ASP A 320 -4.32 -5.89 -2.96
C ASP A 320 -4.16 -4.68 -2.03
N GLY A 321 -3.08 -4.67 -1.24
CA GLY A 321 -2.74 -3.61 -0.30
C GLY A 321 -1.98 -2.42 -0.91
N SER A 322 -1.69 -2.43 -2.22
CA SER A 322 -0.82 -1.44 -2.86
C SER A 322 -1.36 -0.01 -2.79
N ALA A 323 -2.66 0.18 -3.02
CA ALA A 323 -3.29 1.49 -2.99
C ALA A 323 -3.26 2.08 -1.57
N LEU A 324 -3.74 1.34 -0.58
CA LEU A 324 -3.72 1.78 0.82
C LEU A 324 -2.29 2.14 1.28
N ALA A 325 -1.31 1.27 0.99
CA ALA A 325 0.09 1.52 1.31
C ALA A 325 0.59 2.83 0.68
N ALA A 326 0.41 3.00 -0.63
CA ALA A 326 0.89 4.18 -1.36
C ALA A 326 0.17 5.47 -0.96
N TYR A 327 -1.13 5.45 -0.70
CA TYR A 327 -1.90 6.66 -0.36
C TYR A 327 -1.69 7.11 1.07
N GLN A 328 -1.54 6.17 2.02
CA GLN A 328 -1.48 6.48 3.45
C GLN A 328 -0.06 6.44 4.05
N ASP A 329 0.95 6.14 3.23
CA ASP A 329 2.35 6.02 3.66
C ASP A 329 2.48 5.03 4.84
N VAL A 330 1.94 3.84 4.63
CA VAL A 330 1.93 2.72 5.59
C VAL A 330 2.45 1.45 4.92
N VAL A 331 3.00 0.53 5.69
CA VAL A 331 3.28 -0.83 5.21
C VAL A 331 2.03 -1.68 5.41
N VAL A 332 1.51 -2.27 4.34
CA VAL A 332 0.37 -3.20 4.42
C VAL A 332 0.88 -4.63 4.34
N VAL A 333 0.45 -5.47 5.28
CA VAL A 333 0.77 -6.90 5.32
C VAL A 333 -0.55 -7.68 5.23
N VAL A 334 -0.68 -8.58 4.26
CA VAL A 334 -1.90 -9.38 4.05
C VAL A 334 -1.56 -10.83 4.38
N ILE A 335 -2.18 -11.42 5.40
CA ILE A 335 -1.79 -12.74 5.92
C ILE A 335 -2.78 -13.83 5.52
N GLN A 336 -2.29 -15.05 5.34
CA GLN A 336 -3.11 -16.27 5.36
C GLN A 336 -3.07 -16.94 6.73
N TYR A 337 -4.08 -17.76 6.99
CA TYR A 337 -4.17 -18.62 8.17
C TYR A 337 -4.95 -19.89 7.81
N ARG A 338 -4.73 -21.00 8.54
CA ARG A 338 -5.48 -22.25 8.28
C ARG A 338 -6.98 -22.06 8.49
N LEU A 339 -7.77 -22.68 7.62
CA LEU A 339 -9.22 -22.56 7.56
C LEU A 339 -9.92 -23.89 7.87
N GLY A 340 -11.22 -23.80 8.19
CA GLY A 340 -12.16 -24.90 8.37
C GLY A 340 -11.59 -26.03 9.23
N LEU A 341 -11.61 -27.23 8.67
CA LEU A 341 -11.13 -28.46 9.31
C LEU A 341 -9.69 -28.32 9.84
N LEU A 342 -8.77 -27.75 9.06
CA LEU A 342 -7.37 -27.67 9.45
C LEU A 342 -7.07 -26.51 10.42
N GLY A 343 -7.94 -25.50 10.45
CA GLY A 343 -7.79 -24.31 11.29
C GLY A 343 -8.48 -24.40 12.64
N PHE A 344 -9.62 -25.10 12.74
CA PHE A 344 -10.56 -24.90 13.86
C PHE A 344 -11.15 -26.19 14.44
N LEU A 345 -10.88 -27.36 13.86
CA LEU A 345 -11.33 -28.63 14.44
C LEU A 345 -10.68 -28.86 15.82
N SER A 346 -11.47 -29.32 16.79
CA SER A 346 -10.99 -29.60 18.15
C SER A 346 -11.77 -30.74 18.81
N THR A 347 -11.09 -31.47 19.70
CA THR A 347 -11.70 -32.44 20.61
C THR A 347 -12.23 -31.81 21.90
N GLY A 348 -11.97 -30.53 22.14
CA GLY A 348 -12.28 -29.86 23.42
C GLY A 348 -11.32 -30.21 24.56
N ASP A 349 -10.23 -30.92 24.27
CA ASP A 349 -9.22 -31.38 25.22
C ASP A 349 -7.80 -31.26 24.63
N GLU A 350 -6.78 -31.78 25.33
CA GLU A 350 -5.38 -31.69 24.92
C GLU A 350 -5.03 -32.47 23.64
N HIS A 351 -5.88 -33.39 23.18
CA HIS A 351 -5.56 -34.24 22.04
C HIS A 351 -5.63 -33.49 20.71
N VAL A 352 -6.59 -32.56 20.56
CA VAL A 352 -6.65 -31.58 19.46
C VAL A 352 -7.20 -30.27 20.01
N SER A 353 -6.32 -29.34 20.38
CA SER A 353 -6.70 -28.07 21.02
C SER A 353 -7.53 -27.14 20.14
N GLY A 354 -7.41 -27.24 18.81
CA GLY A 354 -8.01 -26.33 17.83
C GLY A 354 -7.47 -24.90 17.87
N ASN A 355 -8.26 -23.94 17.36
CA ASN A 355 -7.89 -22.53 17.17
C ASN A 355 -6.55 -22.32 16.42
N PHE A 356 -6.13 -23.29 15.61
CA PHE A 356 -4.87 -23.26 14.88
C PHE A 356 -4.79 -22.07 13.91
N GLY A 357 -5.90 -21.71 13.26
CA GLY A 357 -5.97 -20.51 12.42
C GLY A 357 -5.67 -19.21 13.19
N LEU A 358 -6.17 -19.09 14.43
CA LEU A 358 -5.86 -17.93 15.29
C LEU A 358 -4.40 -17.95 15.78
N LEU A 359 -3.86 -19.14 16.05
CA LEU A 359 -2.44 -19.30 16.37
C LEU A 359 -1.53 -18.97 15.18
N ASP A 360 -1.97 -19.24 13.95
CA ASP A 360 -1.27 -18.83 12.72
C ASP A 360 -1.20 -17.31 12.62
N GLN A 361 -2.30 -16.60 12.93
CA GLN A 361 -2.32 -15.14 12.96
C GLN A 361 -1.35 -14.59 14.03
N ILE A 362 -1.29 -15.19 15.23
CA ILE A 362 -0.28 -14.84 16.25
C ILE A 362 1.14 -15.05 15.72
N GLN A 363 1.40 -16.16 15.03
CA GLN A 363 2.72 -16.45 14.46
C GLN A 363 3.08 -15.45 13.34
N ALA A 364 2.13 -15.04 12.50
CA ALA A 364 2.32 -13.98 11.52
C ALA A 364 2.64 -12.64 12.19
N LEU A 365 1.95 -12.28 13.29
CA LEU A 365 2.24 -11.06 14.05
C LEU A 365 3.62 -11.08 14.72
N ARG A 366 4.06 -12.24 15.22
CA ARG A 366 5.43 -12.43 15.72
C ARG A 366 6.46 -12.26 14.61
N TRP A 367 6.18 -12.80 13.42
CA TRP A 367 7.02 -12.61 12.24
C TRP A 367 7.09 -11.12 11.86
N VAL A 368 5.96 -10.41 11.84
CA VAL A 368 5.91 -8.96 11.58
C VAL A 368 6.75 -8.21 12.61
N LYS A 369 6.61 -8.52 13.91
CA LYS A 369 7.40 -7.91 14.98
C LYS A 369 8.90 -8.06 14.73
N GLU A 370 9.33 -9.24 14.29
CA GLU A 370 10.73 -9.54 14.10
C GLU A 370 11.31 -9.01 12.78
N HIS A 371 10.53 -8.95 11.70
CA HIS A 371 11.09 -8.77 10.35
C HIS A 371 10.62 -7.53 9.59
N ILE A 372 9.51 -6.89 9.97
CA ILE A 372 8.89 -5.85 9.13
C ILE A 372 9.76 -4.59 8.95
N HIS A 373 10.67 -4.34 9.90
CA HIS A 373 11.64 -3.25 9.82
C HIS A 373 12.62 -3.37 8.65
N ASN A 374 12.76 -4.57 8.06
CA ASN A 374 13.63 -4.79 6.89
C ASN A 374 12.99 -4.29 5.59
N PHE A 375 11.66 -4.12 5.55
CA PHE A 375 10.91 -3.79 4.33
C PHE A 375 11.05 -2.30 4.06
N GLY A 376 12.28 -1.99 3.63
CA GLY A 376 13.06 -0.78 3.77
C GLY A 376 13.12 0.13 2.54
N GLY A 377 12.77 -0.39 1.37
CA GLY A 377 12.79 0.35 0.11
C GLY A 377 14.16 0.85 -0.37
N ASN A 378 15.30 0.44 0.20
CA ASN A 378 16.62 0.72 -0.37
C ASN A 378 17.55 -0.49 -0.25
N SER A 379 17.98 -1.01 -1.39
CA SER A 379 18.91 -2.15 -1.54
C SER A 379 20.38 -1.80 -1.32
N ASP A 380 20.73 -0.51 -1.20
CA ASP A 380 22.11 -0.08 -1.45
C ASP A 380 22.91 0.37 -0.23
N LEU A 381 22.33 0.42 0.99
CA LEU A 381 23.07 0.79 2.20
C LEU A 381 22.82 -0.18 3.36
N HIS A 382 23.82 -1.01 3.64
CA HIS A 382 23.85 -2.07 4.67
C HIS A 382 23.65 -1.63 6.15
N ILE A 383 23.19 -0.42 6.48
CA ILE A 383 23.33 0.10 7.86
C ILE A 383 22.05 0.69 8.49
N HIS A 384 20.91 0.75 7.81
CA HIS A 384 19.76 1.48 8.36
C HIS A 384 18.41 0.73 8.27
N ASN A 385 18.04 0.10 9.41
CA ASN A 385 16.78 -0.59 9.71
C ASN A 385 15.57 0.37 9.79
N PHE A 386 15.22 1.06 8.70
CA PHE A 386 14.10 2.00 8.70
C PHE A 386 13.06 1.59 7.66
N GLY A 387 12.32 0.52 7.99
CA GLY A 387 11.17 -0.06 7.28
C GLY A 387 9.84 0.15 8.01
N GLY A 388 9.00 -0.88 8.04
CA GLY A 388 7.82 -0.89 8.89
C GLY A 388 8.18 -0.77 10.37
N ASN A 389 7.39 0.00 11.11
CA ASN A 389 7.52 0.20 12.54
C ASN A 389 6.85 -0.95 13.29
N SER A 390 7.65 -1.91 13.78
CA SER A 390 7.15 -3.03 14.57
C SER A 390 6.61 -2.64 15.96
N ASP A 391 6.76 -1.38 16.37
CA ASP A 391 6.18 -0.80 17.59
C ASP A 391 4.93 0.05 17.30
N LEU A 392 4.41 0.01 16.07
CA LEU A 392 3.17 0.68 15.67
C LEU A 392 2.42 -0.16 14.65
N VAL A 393 1.84 -1.27 15.14
CA VAL A 393 1.13 -2.27 14.35
C VAL A 393 -0.38 -2.13 14.59
N THR A 394 -1.12 -1.91 13.51
CA THR A 394 -2.57 -1.95 13.46
C THR A 394 -3.00 -3.26 12.84
N VAL A 395 -3.78 -4.08 13.55
CA VAL A 395 -4.46 -5.22 12.92
C VAL A 395 -5.82 -4.76 12.42
N PHE A 396 -6.19 -5.17 11.21
CA PHE A 396 -7.49 -4.85 10.64
C PHE A 396 -8.01 -6.01 9.80
N GLY A 397 -9.32 -6.14 9.70
CA GLY A 397 -9.93 -7.24 8.98
C GLY A 397 -11.44 -7.13 8.94
N GLU A 398 -12.02 -7.80 7.95
CA GLU A 398 -13.45 -7.78 7.68
C GLU A 398 -14.09 -9.15 7.96
N SER A 399 -15.34 -9.15 8.42
CA SER A 399 -16.12 -10.36 8.71
C SER A 399 -15.40 -11.26 9.73
N ALA A 400 -15.14 -12.54 9.40
CA ALA A 400 -14.31 -13.43 10.24
C ALA A 400 -12.89 -12.88 10.53
N GLY A 401 -12.36 -12.02 9.66
CA GLY A 401 -11.15 -11.25 9.90
C GLY A 401 -11.34 -10.17 10.97
N GLY A 402 -12.50 -9.50 11.00
CA GLY A 402 -12.90 -8.59 12.08
C GLY A 402 -13.10 -9.33 13.41
N VAL A 403 -13.73 -10.52 13.37
CA VAL A 403 -13.83 -11.44 14.52
C VAL A 403 -12.43 -11.80 15.02
N SER A 404 -11.51 -12.12 14.12
CA SER A 404 -10.10 -12.41 14.44
C SER A 404 -9.42 -11.23 15.12
N VAL A 405 -9.56 -10.01 14.59
CA VAL A 405 -9.02 -8.78 15.21
C VAL A 405 -9.55 -8.61 16.62
N SER A 406 -10.87 -8.72 16.80
CA SER A 406 -11.52 -8.59 18.10
C SER A 406 -11.01 -9.65 19.08
N LEU A 407 -10.92 -10.92 18.68
CA LEU A 407 -10.39 -12.01 19.49
C LEU A 407 -8.90 -11.86 19.84
N LEU A 408 -8.09 -11.35 18.91
CA LEU A 408 -6.68 -11.05 19.17
C LEU A 408 -6.52 -10.00 20.27
N LEU A 409 -7.45 -9.05 20.40
CA LEU A 409 -7.45 -8.08 21.50
C LEU A 409 -7.86 -8.69 22.86
N LEU A 410 -8.45 -9.88 22.86
CA LEU A 410 -8.80 -10.64 24.07
C LEU A 410 -7.73 -11.68 24.45
N SER A 411 -6.90 -12.08 23.49
CA SER A 411 -5.88 -13.10 23.74
C SER A 411 -4.65 -12.54 24.49
N PRO A 412 -4.18 -13.20 25.56
CA PRO A 412 -2.93 -12.82 26.21
C PRO A 412 -1.71 -12.99 25.29
N LEU A 413 -1.80 -13.83 24.25
CA LEU A 413 -0.72 -14.10 23.30
C LEU A 413 -0.39 -12.90 22.41
N SER A 414 -1.32 -11.95 22.27
CA SER A 414 -1.18 -10.75 21.44
C SER A 414 -0.45 -9.60 22.13
N LYS A 415 -0.17 -9.72 23.43
CA LYS A 415 0.42 -8.64 24.23
C LYS A 415 1.77 -8.20 23.67
N GLY A 416 1.88 -6.92 23.32
CA GLY A 416 3.09 -6.33 22.74
C GLY A 416 3.26 -6.53 21.24
N LEU A 417 2.31 -7.20 20.58
CA LEU A 417 2.27 -7.38 19.12
C LEU A 417 1.35 -6.36 18.43
N ILE A 418 0.30 -5.91 19.13
CA ILE A 418 -0.76 -5.06 18.57
C ILE A 418 -0.79 -3.72 19.31
N HIS A 419 -0.93 -2.64 18.54
CA HIS A 419 -0.96 -1.26 19.04
C HIS A 419 -2.27 -0.55 18.71
N HIS A 420 -2.95 -0.93 17.60
CA HIS A 420 -4.32 -0.54 17.27
C HIS A 420 -5.09 -1.72 16.66
N GLY A 421 -6.42 -1.70 16.72
CA GLY A 421 -7.28 -2.70 16.08
C GLY A 421 -8.44 -2.06 15.30
N ILE A 422 -8.77 -2.60 14.13
CA ILE A 422 -9.97 -2.23 13.35
C ILE A 422 -10.75 -3.51 13.02
N ALA A 423 -11.97 -3.64 13.54
CA ALA A 423 -12.83 -4.80 13.28
C ALA A 423 -14.02 -4.37 12.43
N GLU A 424 -13.95 -4.67 11.13
CA GLU A 424 -14.95 -4.30 10.12
C GLU A 424 -15.99 -5.42 10.02
N SER A 425 -17.25 -5.13 10.34
CA SER A 425 -18.36 -6.05 10.08
C SER A 425 -18.17 -7.45 10.73
N GLY A 426 -17.57 -7.52 11.91
CA GLY A 426 -17.37 -8.77 12.66
C GLY A 426 -16.61 -8.58 13.97
N THR A 427 -17.04 -9.23 15.06
CA THR A 427 -16.42 -9.08 16.40
C THR A 427 -16.48 -10.36 17.24
N ALA A 428 -15.73 -10.40 18.35
CA ALA A 428 -15.70 -11.55 19.25
C ALA A 428 -17.05 -11.84 19.94
N ALA A 429 -17.98 -10.87 19.95
CA ALA A 429 -19.33 -11.02 20.52
C ALA A 429 -20.32 -11.77 19.60
N MET A 430 -19.85 -12.32 18.47
CA MET A 430 -20.66 -13.09 17.53
C MET A 430 -20.79 -14.55 18.00
N ASP A 431 -21.82 -14.83 18.82
CA ASP A 431 -22.08 -16.17 19.38
C ASP A 431 -22.30 -17.24 18.28
N ALA A 432 -22.72 -16.84 17.08
CA ALA A 432 -22.86 -17.74 15.93
C ALA A 432 -21.53 -18.32 15.43
N ILE A 433 -20.39 -17.77 15.85
CA ILE A 433 -19.04 -18.19 15.45
C ILE A 433 -18.16 -18.53 16.67
N VAL A 434 -18.42 -17.92 17.84
CA VAL A 434 -17.60 -18.05 19.04
C VAL A 434 -18.39 -18.69 20.19
N GLY A 435 -17.81 -19.69 20.86
CA GLY A 435 -18.33 -20.20 22.15
C GLY A 435 -19.10 -21.52 22.12
N ASN A 436 -19.01 -22.30 21.04
CA ASN A 436 -19.64 -23.61 20.95
C ASN A 436 -18.74 -24.76 21.43
N ASP A 437 -19.36 -25.86 21.86
CA ASP A 437 -18.67 -27.14 22.07
C ASP A 437 -18.11 -27.64 20.73
N PRO A 438 -16.78 -27.81 20.58
CA PRO A 438 -16.19 -28.24 19.32
C PRO A 438 -16.34 -29.74 19.06
N LEU A 439 -16.61 -30.56 20.07
CA LEU A 439 -16.57 -32.03 19.98
C LEU A 439 -17.60 -32.61 19.00
N PRO A 440 -18.86 -32.13 18.92
CA PRO A 440 -19.86 -32.68 17.99
C PRO A 440 -19.43 -32.61 16.53
N VAL A 441 -18.86 -31.48 16.09
CA VAL A 441 -18.36 -31.31 14.72
C VAL A 441 -17.18 -32.26 14.46
N MET A 442 -16.26 -32.37 15.42
CA MET A 442 -15.14 -33.31 15.37
C MET A 442 -15.61 -34.77 15.22
N GLN A 443 -16.65 -35.18 15.95
CA GLN A 443 -17.22 -36.53 15.84
C GLN A 443 -17.91 -36.78 14.50
N VAL A 444 -18.64 -35.80 13.96
CA VAL A 444 -19.25 -35.91 12.62
C VAL A 444 -18.17 -36.10 11.56
N VAL A 445 -17.13 -35.27 11.58
CA VAL A 445 -16.00 -35.37 10.63
C VAL A 445 -15.26 -36.70 10.81
N ALA A 446 -15.07 -37.16 12.04
CA ALA A 446 -14.41 -38.44 12.34
C ALA A 446 -15.18 -39.62 11.78
N ASN A 447 -16.49 -39.65 12.00
CA ASN A 447 -17.36 -40.68 11.47
C ASN A 447 -17.37 -40.67 9.93
N ALA A 448 -17.48 -39.48 9.31
CA ALA A 448 -17.46 -39.34 7.85
C ALA A 448 -16.13 -39.78 7.22
N SER A 449 -15.02 -39.66 7.96
CA SER A 449 -13.67 -40.04 7.51
C SER A 449 -13.31 -41.49 7.84
N GLY A 450 -14.20 -42.25 8.50
CA GLY A 450 -13.91 -43.63 8.95
C GLY A 450 -12.95 -43.71 10.15
N CYS A 451 -12.73 -42.60 10.87
CA CYS A 451 -11.95 -42.59 12.10
C CYS A 451 -12.70 -43.24 13.27
N SER A 452 -11.97 -43.92 14.15
CA SER A 452 -12.55 -44.51 15.36
C SER A 452 -13.00 -43.41 16.33
N LEU A 453 -14.22 -43.56 16.87
CA LEU A 453 -14.80 -42.70 17.89
C LEU A 453 -14.58 -43.22 19.32
N GLU A 454 -13.68 -44.19 19.51
CA GLU A 454 -13.43 -44.82 20.82
C GLU A 454 -12.91 -43.85 21.89
N SER A 455 -12.08 -42.88 21.50
CA SER A 455 -11.56 -41.82 22.38
C SER A 455 -11.13 -40.60 21.56
N THR A 456 -11.08 -39.43 22.18
CA THR A 456 -10.59 -38.18 21.56
C THR A 456 -9.13 -38.29 21.10
N GLU A 457 -8.30 -39.03 21.84
CA GLU A 457 -6.93 -39.39 21.42
C GLU A 457 -6.90 -40.10 20.07
N LYS A 458 -7.66 -41.19 19.92
CA LYS A 458 -7.73 -41.97 18.68
C LYS A 458 -8.32 -41.18 17.51
N ILE A 459 -9.31 -40.33 17.79
CA ILE A 459 -9.84 -39.41 16.78
C ILE A 459 -8.71 -38.48 16.31
N GLY A 460 -8.00 -37.83 17.23
CA GLY A 460 -6.90 -36.93 16.92
C GLY A 460 -5.76 -37.58 16.13
N GLU A 461 -5.36 -38.79 16.51
CA GLU A 461 -4.35 -39.58 15.77
C GLU A 461 -4.81 -39.89 14.34
N CYS A 462 -6.07 -40.30 14.17
CA CYS A 462 -6.61 -40.59 12.84
C CYS A 462 -6.70 -39.33 11.97
N MET A 463 -7.23 -38.24 12.50
CA MET A 463 -7.38 -36.96 11.78
C MET A 463 -6.07 -36.42 11.22
N ARG A 464 -5.00 -36.53 11.99
CA ARG A 464 -3.65 -36.11 11.57
C ARG A 464 -3.09 -36.92 10.40
N ASN A 465 -3.60 -38.13 10.18
CA ASN A 465 -3.16 -39.05 9.15
C ASN A 465 -4.07 -39.10 7.90
N LEU A 466 -5.16 -38.31 7.86
CA LEU A 466 -6.05 -38.28 6.68
C LEU A 466 -5.28 -37.89 5.40
N ASP A 467 -5.63 -38.52 4.28
CA ASP A 467 -5.11 -38.08 2.99
C ASP A 467 -5.81 -36.81 2.50
N ILE A 468 -5.19 -36.13 1.55
CA ILE A 468 -5.69 -34.85 1.05
C ILE A 468 -7.04 -34.98 0.33
N ASP A 469 -7.32 -36.09 -0.37
CA ASP A 469 -8.57 -36.26 -1.13
C ASP A 469 -9.77 -36.43 -0.17
N THR A 470 -9.55 -37.14 0.94
CA THR A 470 -10.53 -37.21 2.03
C THR A 470 -10.81 -35.82 2.62
N LEU A 471 -9.76 -35.02 2.90
CA LEU A 471 -9.92 -33.65 3.39
C LEU A 471 -10.70 -32.78 2.40
N LEU A 472 -10.37 -32.84 1.10
CA LEU A 472 -11.04 -32.09 0.04
C LEU A 472 -12.51 -32.47 -0.11
N THR A 473 -12.85 -33.73 0.16
CA THR A 473 -14.25 -34.18 0.16
C THR A 473 -15.02 -33.58 1.33
N ILE A 474 -14.42 -33.54 2.52
CA ILE A 474 -15.07 -33.04 3.74
C ILE A 474 -15.27 -31.53 3.69
N VAL A 475 -14.29 -30.75 3.22
CA VAL A 475 -14.40 -29.28 3.16
C VAL A 475 -15.47 -28.79 2.18
N LYS A 476 -16.01 -29.68 1.33
CA LYS A 476 -17.11 -29.38 0.42
C LYS A 476 -18.50 -29.53 1.06
N ASP A 477 -18.60 -30.11 2.26
CA ASP A 477 -19.87 -30.27 2.95
C ASP A 477 -20.34 -28.92 3.54
N PRO A 478 -21.44 -28.32 3.02
CA PRO A 478 -21.94 -27.03 3.49
C PRO A 478 -22.63 -27.09 4.85
N SER A 479 -22.88 -28.29 5.39
CA SER A 479 -23.48 -28.47 6.72
C SER A 479 -22.47 -28.32 7.85
N LEU A 480 -21.18 -28.45 7.57
CA LEU A 480 -20.12 -28.34 8.56
C LEU A 480 -19.84 -26.87 8.89
N ARG A 481 -20.03 -26.54 10.16
CA ARG A 481 -19.69 -25.24 10.75
C ARG A 481 -18.52 -25.43 11.70
N TYR A 482 -17.52 -24.56 11.60
CA TYR A 482 -16.36 -24.58 12.49
C TYR A 482 -16.41 -23.34 13.37
N PHE A 483 -16.11 -23.53 14.65
CA PHE A 483 -16.28 -22.49 15.67
C PHE A 483 -14.96 -22.20 16.35
N VAL A 484 -14.83 -20.97 16.85
CA VAL A 484 -13.81 -20.63 17.84
C VAL A 484 -14.33 -21.06 19.20
N HIS A 485 -13.53 -21.83 19.94
CA HIS A 485 -13.88 -22.26 21.31
C HIS A 485 -12.84 -21.77 22.32
N VAL A 486 -13.19 -21.90 23.61
CA VAL A 486 -12.28 -21.60 24.72
C VAL A 486 -11.30 -22.77 24.87
N ASP A 487 -10.05 -22.56 24.47
CA ASP A 487 -8.99 -23.58 24.47
C ASP A 487 -8.06 -23.49 25.69
N GLY A 488 -8.22 -22.46 26.53
CA GLY A 488 -7.36 -22.22 27.68
C GLY A 488 -5.97 -21.68 27.33
N HIS A 489 -5.68 -21.45 26.04
CA HIS A 489 -4.38 -21.00 25.55
C HIS A 489 -4.46 -19.71 24.73
N PHE A 490 -5.15 -19.73 23.58
CA PHE A 490 -5.44 -18.53 22.82
C PHE A 490 -6.57 -17.74 23.49
N LEU A 491 -7.69 -18.40 23.77
CA LEU A 491 -8.84 -17.84 24.46
C LEU A 491 -8.99 -18.54 25.81
N THR A 492 -8.65 -17.82 26.88
CA THR A 492 -8.54 -18.42 28.22
C THR A 492 -9.87 -18.57 28.94
N LYS A 493 -10.89 -17.82 28.53
CA LYS A 493 -12.23 -17.73 29.15
C LYS A 493 -13.28 -17.41 28.08
N PRO A 494 -14.57 -17.64 28.35
CA PRO A 494 -15.65 -17.15 27.50
C PRO A 494 -15.55 -15.64 27.27
N VAL A 495 -15.89 -15.18 26.06
CA VAL A 495 -15.77 -13.76 25.66
C VAL A 495 -16.56 -12.84 26.59
N GLU A 496 -17.79 -13.23 26.94
CA GLU A 496 -18.64 -12.46 27.86
C GLU A 496 -17.98 -12.28 29.24
N GLU A 497 -17.28 -13.31 29.75
CA GLU A 497 -16.54 -13.21 31.01
C GLU A 497 -15.36 -12.24 30.89
N ILE A 498 -14.64 -12.27 29.76
CA ILE A 498 -13.52 -11.35 29.49
C ILE A 498 -14.02 -9.90 29.44
N PHE A 499 -15.14 -9.65 28.76
CA PHE A 499 -15.76 -8.33 28.69
C PHE A 499 -16.20 -7.82 30.06
N GLN A 500 -16.93 -8.64 30.83
CA GLN A 500 -17.40 -8.27 32.17
C GLN A 500 -16.24 -7.98 33.14
N LYS A 501 -15.15 -8.75 33.06
CA LYS A 501 -13.97 -8.58 33.90
C LYS A 501 -12.96 -7.57 33.35
N GLN A 502 -13.21 -7.02 32.16
CA GLN A 502 -12.34 -6.07 31.48
C GLN A 502 -10.91 -6.61 31.27
N GLU A 503 -10.78 -7.91 31.02
CA GLU A 503 -9.49 -8.61 30.85
C GLU A 503 -9.00 -8.56 29.38
N LEU A 504 -9.03 -7.38 28.77
CA LEU A 504 -8.73 -7.17 27.35
C LEU A 504 -7.59 -6.15 27.12
N LEU A 505 -7.02 -6.14 25.91
CA LEU A 505 -6.04 -5.12 25.50
C LEU A 505 -6.72 -3.77 25.28
N THR A 506 -6.37 -2.76 26.08
CA THR A 506 -6.94 -1.40 26.01
C THR A 506 -6.20 -0.50 25.01
N VAL A 507 -5.95 -1.01 23.81
CA VAL A 507 -5.40 -0.24 22.68
C VAL A 507 -6.51 0.54 21.95
N PRO A 508 -6.20 1.61 21.21
CA PRO A 508 -7.17 2.22 20.30
C PRO A 508 -7.85 1.19 19.39
N PHE A 509 -9.18 1.23 19.36
CA PHE A 509 -10.02 0.27 18.68
C PHE A 509 -11.07 0.98 17.82
N MET A 510 -11.20 0.58 16.57
CA MET A 510 -12.26 1.01 15.67
C MET A 510 -13.10 -0.21 15.29
N THR A 511 -14.41 -0.06 15.23
CA THR A 511 -15.30 -1.10 14.71
C THR A 511 -16.49 -0.47 14.02
N GLY A 512 -17.18 -1.22 13.17
CA GLY A 512 -18.36 -0.73 12.49
C GLY A 512 -19.03 -1.81 11.67
N VAL A 513 -20.14 -1.43 11.06
CA VAL A 513 -20.98 -2.31 10.24
C VAL A 513 -21.44 -1.59 8.98
N ASN A 514 -21.79 -2.35 7.97
CA ASN A 514 -22.55 -1.86 6.83
C ASN A 514 -24.02 -1.66 7.21
N ASN A 515 -24.71 -0.77 6.50
CA ASN A 515 -26.09 -0.45 6.86
C ASN A 515 -27.11 -1.52 6.47
N HIS A 516 -26.72 -2.54 5.71
CA HIS A 516 -27.56 -3.66 5.29
C HIS A 516 -26.70 -4.94 5.11
N GLU A 517 -25.97 -5.33 6.15
CA GLU A 517 -25.01 -6.46 6.16
C GLU A 517 -25.55 -7.76 5.55
N ALA A 518 -26.80 -8.12 5.84
CA ALA A 518 -27.42 -9.33 5.30
C ALA A 518 -28.37 -8.99 4.14
N GLY A 519 -28.08 -7.94 3.37
CA GLY A 519 -28.95 -7.44 2.33
C GLY A 519 -28.96 -8.31 1.07
N PHE A 520 -27.85 -8.96 0.74
CA PHE A 520 -27.79 -9.84 -0.43
C PHE A 520 -26.83 -11.02 -0.26
N MET A 521 -25.52 -10.78 -0.18
CA MET A 521 -24.49 -11.82 -0.35
C MET A 521 -24.64 -12.99 0.63
N LEU A 522 -24.84 -12.70 1.92
CA LEU A 522 -24.97 -13.71 2.96
C LEU A 522 -26.28 -14.49 2.85
N ILE A 523 -27.40 -13.79 2.66
CA ILE A 523 -28.72 -14.41 2.58
C ILE A 523 -28.86 -15.23 1.30
N ASP A 524 -28.30 -14.79 0.18
CA ASP A 524 -28.35 -15.52 -1.08
C ASP A 524 -27.65 -16.89 -1.02
N TYR A 525 -26.70 -17.08 -0.09
CA TYR A 525 -26.09 -18.39 0.17
C TYR A 525 -27.02 -19.36 0.95
N MET A 526 -27.97 -18.82 1.71
CA MET A 526 -28.77 -19.57 2.69
C MET A 526 -30.25 -19.67 2.33
N ALA A 527 -30.76 -18.69 1.58
CA ALA A 527 -32.15 -18.54 1.23
C ALA A 527 -32.53 -19.42 0.03
N PRO A 528 -33.81 -19.79 -0.10
CA PRO A 528 -34.29 -20.54 -1.25
C PRO A 528 -34.20 -19.74 -2.55
N PRO A 529 -34.28 -20.40 -3.72
CA PRO A 529 -34.38 -19.72 -5.01
C PRO A 529 -35.51 -18.69 -5.02
N ASN A 530 -35.30 -17.57 -5.74
CA ASN A 530 -36.24 -16.45 -5.89
C ASN A 530 -36.58 -15.68 -4.60
N TRP A 531 -35.82 -15.86 -3.51
CA TRP A 531 -36.03 -15.11 -2.25
C TRP A 531 -36.03 -13.58 -2.43
N THR A 532 -35.33 -13.08 -3.45
CA THR A 532 -35.24 -11.66 -3.79
C THR A 532 -36.59 -11.06 -4.19
N GLU A 533 -37.54 -11.87 -4.67
CA GLU A 533 -38.91 -11.45 -5.00
C GLU A 533 -39.83 -11.37 -3.77
N GLY A 534 -39.37 -11.88 -2.62
CA GLY A 534 -40.13 -12.01 -1.38
C GLY A 534 -40.05 -13.44 -0.82
N MET A 535 -40.31 -13.59 0.47
CA MET A 535 -40.23 -14.86 1.19
C MET A 535 -41.52 -15.16 1.95
N ASP A 536 -41.96 -16.42 1.89
CA ASP A 536 -43.05 -16.89 2.73
C ASP A 536 -42.56 -17.10 4.17
N LEU A 537 -43.46 -17.04 5.15
CA LEU A 537 -43.11 -17.18 6.56
C LEU A 537 -42.37 -18.49 6.85
N GLU A 538 -42.78 -19.59 6.21
CA GLU A 538 -42.12 -20.90 6.33
C GLU A 538 -40.65 -20.84 5.89
N ALA A 539 -40.35 -20.11 4.81
CA ALA A 539 -38.99 -19.92 4.33
C ALA A 539 -38.16 -19.08 5.33
N VAL A 540 -38.77 -18.06 5.95
CA VAL A 540 -38.12 -17.27 7.01
C VAL A 540 -37.78 -18.15 8.22
N VAL A 541 -38.74 -18.94 8.71
CA VAL A 541 -38.53 -19.87 9.84
C VAL A 541 -37.42 -20.87 9.51
N SER A 542 -37.44 -21.44 8.30
CA SER A 542 -36.42 -22.39 7.85
C SER A 542 -35.02 -21.79 7.86
N THR A 543 -34.85 -20.59 7.29
CA THR A 543 -33.55 -19.89 7.29
C THR A 543 -33.10 -19.51 8.71
N LEU A 544 -34.02 -19.03 9.56
CA LEU A 544 -33.71 -18.69 10.95
C LEU A 544 -33.27 -19.91 11.76
N SER A 545 -33.84 -21.07 11.48
CA SER A 545 -33.53 -22.34 12.15
C SER A 545 -32.10 -22.83 11.89
N ILE A 546 -31.39 -22.27 10.91
CA ILE A 546 -29.97 -22.57 10.66
C ILE A 546 -29.10 -22.13 11.84
N PHE A 547 -29.50 -21.07 12.55
CA PHE A 547 -28.76 -20.53 13.71
C PHE A 547 -29.43 -20.84 15.05
N TYR A 548 -30.74 -21.04 15.04
CA TYR A 548 -31.53 -21.40 16.21
C TYR A 548 -32.19 -22.77 15.99
N SER A 549 -31.38 -23.82 15.93
CA SER A 549 -31.83 -25.17 15.56
C SER A 549 -32.36 -25.98 16.73
N ASP A 550 -32.12 -25.57 17.98
CA ASP A 550 -32.63 -26.29 19.15
C ASP A 550 -34.17 -26.17 19.18
N PRO A 551 -34.91 -27.28 19.33
CA PRO A 551 -36.35 -27.24 19.55
C PRO A 551 -36.79 -26.30 20.68
N LYS A 552 -35.97 -26.13 21.73
CA LYS A 552 -36.21 -25.23 22.86
C LYS A 552 -36.24 -23.75 22.46
N ASP A 553 -35.61 -23.40 21.34
CA ASP A 553 -35.59 -22.04 20.82
C ASP A 553 -36.89 -21.67 20.08
N ALA A 554 -37.93 -22.52 20.08
CA ALA A 554 -39.19 -22.23 19.38
C ALA A 554 -39.82 -20.90 19.84
N PHE A 555 -39.96 -20.71 21.15
CA PHE A 555 -40.51 -19.48 21.71
C PHE A 555 -39.62 -18.25 21.42
N LEU A 556 -38.30 -18.44 21.43
CA LEU A 556 -37.33 -17.41 21.02
C LEU A 556 -37.54 -17.00 19.56
N ARG A 557 -37.62 -17.97 18.64
CA ARG A 557 -37.84 -17.72 17.21
C ARG A 557 -39.14 -16.97 16.96
N ASP A 558 -40.23 -17.34 17.65
CA ASP A 558 -41.53 -16.70 17.50
C ASP A 558 -41.50 -15.22 17.90
N LEU A 559 -40.84 -14.89 19.02
CA LEU A 559 -40.67 -13.49 19.46
C LEU A 559 -39.83 -12.66 18.48
N ILE A 560 -38.79 -13.26 17.90
CA ILE A 560 -37.94 -12.61 16.89
C ILE A 560 -38.73 -12.36 15.60
N ILE A 561 -39.50 -13.35 15.15
CA ILE A 561 -40.34 -13.24 13.95
C ILE A 561 -41.41 -12.17 14.17
N GLU A 562 -42.06 -12.13 15.33
CA GLU A 562 -43.05 -11.10 15.65
C GLU A 562 -42.47 -9.69 15.51
N GLU A 563 -41.26 -9.46 16.01
CA GLU A 563 -40.57 -8.16 15.97
C GLU A 563 -40.20 -7.72 14.54
N TYR A 564 -39.58 -8.60 13.75
CA TYR A 564 -39.02 -8.24 12.44
C TYR A 564 -39.97 -8.45 11.27
N VAL A 565 -40.81 -9.48 11.34
CA VAL A 565 -41.68 -9.92 10.25
C VAL A 565 -43.14 -9.57 10.54
N GLY A 566 -43.58 -9.75 11.79
CA GLY A 566 -44.98 -9.61 12.19
C GLY A 566 -45.80 -10.83 11.80
N ALA A 567 -47.02 -10.62 11.27
CA ALA A 567 -47.94 -11.71 10.93
C ALA A 567 -47.49 -12.62 9.77
N GLY A 568 -46.47 -12.23 9.00
CA GLY A 568 -45.93 -13.05 7.92
C GLY A 568 -46.72 -13.05 6.60
N GLU A 569 -47.74 -12.20 6.46
CA GLU A 569 -48.65 -12.18 5.30
C GLU A 569 -48.05 -11.53 4.04
N ASP A 570 -47.11 -10.58 4.21
CA ASP A 570 -46.47 -9.86 3.12
C ASP A 570 -45.07 -10.42 2.84
N ARG A 571 -44.93 -11.13 1.71
CA ARG A 571 -43.67 -11.76 1.30
C ARG A 571 -42.50 -10.79 1.20
N VAL A 572 -42.75 -9.55 0.79
CA VAL A 572 -41.70 -8.52 0.66
C VAL A 572 -41.25 -8.06 2.04
N ARG A 573 -42.22 -7.78 2.94
CA ARG A 573 -41.93 -7.45 4.34
C ARG A 573 -41.17 -8.58 5.04
N ASN A 574 -41.54 -9.83 4.78
CA ASN A 574 -40.87 -10.99 5.35
C ASN A 574 -39.41 -11.08 4.94
N ARG A 575 -39.11 -10.85 3.65
CA ARG A 575 -37.74 -10.76 3.13
C ARG A 575 -36.96 -9.64 3.83
N ASP A 576 -37.51 -8.44 3.84
CA ASP A 576 -36.83 -7.26 4.40
C ASP A 576 -36.62 -7.40 5.92
N GLY A 577 -37.60 -7.98 6.63
CA GLY A 577 -37.49 -8.31 8.05
C GLY A 577 -36.38 -9.34 8.31
N LEU A 578 -36.25 -10.35 7.44
CA LEU A 578 -35.18 -11.35 7.55
C LEU A 578 -33.79 -10.73 7.34
N THR A 579 -33.61 -9.89 6.31
CA THR A 579 -32.31 -9.27 6.02
C THR A 579 -31.89 -8.29 7.12
N GLU A 580 -32.82 -7.50 7.67
CA GLU A 580 -32.53 -6.62 8.83
C GLU A 580 -32.22 -7.44 10.09
N LEU A 581 -33.00 -8.50 10.35
CA LEU A 581 -32.77 -9.40 11.49
C LEU A 581 -31.36 -9.99 11.47
N PHE A 582 -30.95 -10.55 10.33
CA PHE A 582 -29.64 -11.17 10.19
C PHE A 582 -28.50 -10.14 10.30
N GLY A 583 -28.69 -8.95 9.73
CA GLY A 583 -27.75 -7.85 9.89
C GLY A 583 -27.56 -7.45 11.36
N ASP A 584 -28.67 -7.33 12.10
CA ASP A 584 -28.63 -6.92 13.50
C ASP A 584 -28.07 -8.00 14.43
N VAL A 585 -28.54 -9.26 14.32
CA VAL A 585 -28.09 -10.37 15.20
C VAL A 585 -26.65 -10.78 14.95
N LEU A 586 -26.22 -10.86 13.68
CA LEU A 586 -24.87 -11.32 13.38
C LEU A 586 -23.83 -10.21 13.51
N PHE A 587 -24.17 -8.95 13.23
CA PHE A 587 -23.16 -7.90 13.09
C PHE A 587 -23.41 -6.70 14.00
N THR A 588 -24.55 -6.02 13.87
CA THR A 588 -24.75 -4.73 14.55
C THR A 588 -24.75 -4.87 16.06
N ILE A 589 -25.51 -5.82 16.62
CA ILE A 589 -25.59 -6.01 18.08
C ILE A 589 -24.25 -6.47 18.65
N PRO A 590 -23.56 -7.47 18.07
CA PRO A 590 -22.20 -7.83 18.47
C PRO A 590 -21.19 -6.67 18.42
N ALA A 591 -21.24 -5.83 17.37
CA ALA A 591 -20.36 -4.66 17.24
C ALA A 591 -20.59 -3.65 18.39
N ILE A 592 -21.85 -3.36 18.73
CA ILE A 592 -22.19 -2.47 19.85
C ILE A 592 -21.76 -3.08 21.19
N LYS A 593 -22.00 -4.38 21.42
CA LYS A 593 -21.53 -5.09 22.64
C LYS A 593 -20.01 -4.97 22.80
N THR A 594 -19.27 -5.22 21.74
CA THR A 594 -17.80 -5.16 21.73
C THR A 594 -17.30 -3.71 21.94
N ALA A 595 -17.90 -2.73 21.27
CA ALA A 595 -17.57 -1.32 21.45
C ALA A 595 -17.82 -0.86 22.89
N ASN A 596 -18.94 -1.27 23.50
CA ASN A 596 -19.25 -1.02 24.91
C ASN A 596 -18.20 -1.64 25.83
N ALA A 597 -17.85 -2.92 25.65
CA ALA A 597 -16.86 -3.60 26.47
C ALA A 597 -15.48 -2.91 26.43
N HIS A 598 -15.00 -2.54 25.23
CA HIS A 598 -13.74 -1.82 25.08
C HIS A 598 -13.78 -0.41 25.67
N ARG A 599 -14.88 0.33 25.48
CA ARG A 599 -15.10 1.64 26.09
C ARG A 599 -15.05 1.54 27.62
N ASP A 600 -15.75 0.57 28.18
CA ASP A 600 -15.91 0.41 29.63
C ASP A 600 -14.59 -0.04 30.28
N ALA A 601 -13.74 -0.77 29.55
CA ALA A 601 -12.36 -1.08 29.93
C ALA A 601 -11.40 0.13 29.79
N GLY A 602 -11.86 1.27 29.25
CA GLY A 602 -11.10 2.51 29.12
C GLY A 602 -10.32 2.67 27.81
N ALA A 603 -10.53 1.81 26.82
CA ALA A 603 -9.88 1.91 25.51
C ALA A 603 -10.40 3.13 24.71
N PRO A 604 -9.59 3.73 23.82
CA PRO A 604 -10.10 4.67 22.84
C PRO A 604 -10.91 3.96 21.75
N VAL A 605 -12.24 4.15 21.71
CA VAL A 605 -13.12 3.46 20.76
C VAL A 605 -13.69 4.44 19.73
N TYR A 606 -13.80 4.01 18.47
CA TYR A 606 -14.52 4.70 17.40
C TYR A 606 -15.48 3.72 16.72
N LEU A 607 -16.74 4.12 16.56
CA LEU A 607 -17.78 3.31 15.92
C LEU A 607 -18.19 3.95 14.59
N TYR A 608 -18.45 3.16 13.55
CA TYR A 608 -19.07 3.64 12.30
C TYR A 608 -20.23 2.78 11.83
N GLN A 609 -21.05 3.38 10.97
CA GLN A 609 -21.94 2.69 10.06
C GLN A 609 -21.63 3.13 8.62
N TYR A 610 -21.29 2.20 7.75
CA TYR A 610 -20.98 2.46 6.36
C TYR A 610 -22.24 2.34 5.49
N MET A 611 -22.49 3.35 4.67
CA MET A 611 -23.81 3.57 4.06
C MET A 611 -23.86 3.35 2.56
N TYR A 612 -22.70 3.28 1.89
CA TYR A 612 -22.59 3.44 0.45
C TYR A 612 -22.30 2.12 -0.30
N PRO A 613 -23.27 1.55 -1.05
CA PRO A 613 -22.97 0.44 -1.95
C PRO A 613 -22.19 0.92 -3.19
N PRO A 614 -21.01 0.32 -3.48
CA PRO A 614 -20.26 0.61 -4.71
C PRO A 614 -21.16 0.49 -5.94
N LYS A 615 -21.11 1.48 -6.83
CA LYS A 615 -22.03 1.62 -7.96
C LYS A 615 -22.04 0.39 -8.86
N MET A 616 -20.87 -0.20 -9.13
CA MET A 616 -20.77 -1.40 -9.97
C MET A 616 -21.55 -2.58 -9.36
N LEU A 617 -21.54 -2.73 -8.04
CA LEU A 617 -22.25 -3.79 -7.33
C LEU A 617 -23.74 -3.46 -7.24
N LYS A 618 -24.07 -2.19 -6.97
CA LYS A 618 -25.46 -1.70 -6.93
C LYS A 618 -26.21 -1.96 -8.24
N GLU A 619 -25.55 -1.83 -9.38
CA GLU A 619 -26.15 -2.10 -10.70
C GLU A 619 -26.44 -3.60 -10.94
N LYS A 620 -25.83 -4.49 -10.16
CA LYS A 620 -25.95 -5.96 -10.29
C LYS A 620 -26.80 -6.60 -9.21
N ARG A 621 -27.07 -5.89 -8.12
CA ARG A 621 -27.86 -6.36 -6.98
C ARG A 621 -29.32 -5.92 -7.10
N PRO A 622 -30.26 -6.63 -6.45
CA PRO A 622 -31.65 -6.17 -6.33
C PRO A 622 -31.73 -4.75 -5.74
N SER A 623 -32.73 -3.97 -6.17
CA SER A 623 -32.84 -2.54 -5.84
C SER A 623 -33.06 -2.23 -4.36
N PHE A 624 -33.50 -3.21 -3.56
CA PHE A 624 -33.69 -3.06 -2.11
C PHE A 624 -32.37 -3.16 -1.34
N VAL A 625 -31.31 -3.66 -1.97
CA VAL A 625 -30.01 -3.83 -1.32
C VAL A 625 -29.35 -2.47 -1.14
N ARG A 626 -28.92 -2.18 0.09
CA ARG A 626 -28.19 -0.95 0.44
C ARG A 626 -26.70 -1.31 0.49
N SER A 627 -25.93 -0.83 1.47
CA SER A 627 -24.55 -1.28 1.65
C SER A 627 -24.57 -2.69 2.24
N ASP A 628 -24.15 -3.66 1.44
CA ASP A 628 -24.13 -5.08 1.79
C ASP A 628 -22.80 -5.48 2.45
N HIS A 629 -22.71 -6.71 2.95
CA HIS A 629 -21.49 -7.22 3.59
C HIS A 629 -20.23 -7.06 2.71
N GLY A 630 -19.18 -6.48 3.27
CA GLY A 630 -17.88 -6.30 2.62
C GLY A 630 -17.81 -5.15 1.60
N ASP A 631 -18.87 -4.35 1.42
CA ASP A 631 -18.88 -3.23 0.48
C ASP A 631 -17.83 -2.15 0.83
N GLU A 632 -17.51 -1.96 2.11
CA GLU A 632 -16.52 -1.02 2.59
C GLU A 632 -15.10 -1.35 2.11
N ILE A 633 -14.79 -2.64 1.90
CA ILE A 633 -13.47 -3.13 1.48
C ILE A 633 -13.00 -2.42 0.20
N PHE A 634 -13.90 -2.20 -0.74
CA PHE A 634 -13.60 -1.54 -2.01
C PHE A 634 -13.01 -0.13 -1.81
N THR A 635 -13.51 0.59 -0.81
CA THR A 635 -13.06 1.94 -0.48
C THR A 635 -11.83 1.94 0.42
N VAL A 636 -11.81 1.06 1.44
CA VAL A 636 -10.75 0.96 2.45
C VAL A 636 -9.43 0.47 1.85
N LEU A 637 -9.48 -0.54 0.97
CA LEU A 637 -8.28 -1.04 0.27
C LEU A 637 -7.98 -0.28 -1.03
N GLY A 638 -8.84 0.65 -1.43
CA GLY A 638 -8.57 1.54 -2.55
C GLY A 638 -8.58 0.87 -3.92
N TYR A 639 -9.51 -0.05 -4.18
CA TYR A 639 -9.57 -0.83 -5.42
C TYR A 639 -9.75 0.01 -6.69
N CYS A 640 -10.22 1.25 -6.57
CA CYS A 640 -10.21 2.21 -7.67
C CYS A 640 -8.78 2.50 -8.19
N PHE A 641 -7.77 2.37 -7.33
CA PHE A 641 -6.40 2.78 -7.61
C PHE A 641 -5.43 1.63 -7.87
N THR A 642 -5.85 0.37 -7.66
CA THR A 642 -5.01 -0.81 -7.88
C THR A 642 -4.79 -1.07 -9.38
N THR A 643 -3.67 -1.73 -9.70
CA THR A 643 -3.25 -2.01 -11.09
C THR A 643 -2.87 -3.46 -11.36
N THR A 644 -2.81 -4.31 -10.32
CA THR A 644 -2.19 -5.64 -10.39
C THR A 644 -3.19 -6.79 -10.30
N HIS A 645 -2.88 -7.80 -9.49
CA HIS A 645 -3.58 -9.06 -9.31
C HIS A 645 -5.02 -8.92 -8.82
N VAL A 646 -5.37 -7.82 -8.13
CA VAL A 646 -6.76 -7.42 -7.88
C VAL A 646 -7.02 -6.07 -8.53
N ARG A 647 -7.94 -6.01 -9.49
CA ARG A 647 -8.29 -4.77 -10.19
C ARG A 647 -9.74 -4.75 -10.64
N LEU A 648 -10.29 -3.55 -10.77
CA LEU A 648 -11.63 -3.36 -11.32
C LEU A 648 -11.60 -3.36 -12.85
N SER A 649 -12.62 -3.94 -13.47
CA SER A 649 -12.78 -4.05 -14.93
C SER A 649 -13.09 -2.70 -15.58
N ASN A 650 -13.78 -1.83 -14.84
CA ASN A 650 -14.12 -0.48 -15.23
C ASN A 650 -13.43 0.55 -14.31
N ALA A 651 -13.23 1.75 -14.83
CA ALA A 651 -12.77 2.86 -14.01
C ALA A 651 -13.85 3.28 -13.01
N CYS A 652 -13.44 3.67 -11.80
CA CYS A 652 -14.36 4.27 -10.83
C CYS A 652 -14.78 5.67 -11.31
N PRO A 653 -16.02 6.08 -11.04
CA PRO A 653 -16.41 7.48 -11.08
C PRO A 653 -15.55 8.34 -10.14
N GLU A 654 -15.31 9.60 -10.51
CA GLU A 654 -14.49 10.54 -9.74
C GLU A 654 -14.97 10.71 -8.28
N GLU A 655 -16.29 10.70 -8.06
CA GLU A 655 -16.91 10.75 -6.73
C GLU A 655 -16.56 9.51 -5.87
N GLU A 656 -16.51 8.30 -6.44
CA GLU A 656 -16.10 7.09 -5.72
C GLU A 656 -14.60 7.08 -5.45
N GLU A 657 -13.79 7.64 -6.34
CA GLU A 657 -12.36 7.81 -6.08
C GLU A 657 -12.10 8.77 -4.92
N GLU A 658 -12.81 9.91 -4.86
CA GLU A 658 -12.71 10.85 -3.73
C GLU A 658 -13.17 10.22 -2.42
N PHE A 659 -14.24 9.45 -2.47
CA PHE A 659 -14.74 8.73 -1.31
C PHE A 659 -13.80 7.63 -0.83
N SER A 660 -13.18 6.87 -1.74
CA SER A 660 -12.14 5.90 -1.38
C SER A 660 -10.92 6.58 -0.76
N ARG A 661 -10.49 7.75 -1.27
CA ARG A 661 -9.44 8.55 -0.61
C ARG A 661 -9.86 8.98 0.80
N THR A 662 -11.11 9.35 0.99
CA THR A 662 -11.68 9.74 2.29
C THR A 662 -11.66 8.59 3.29
N ALA A 663 -12.13 7.40 2.88
CA ALA A 663 -12.07 6.18 3.69
C ALA A 663 -10.61 5.82 4.03
N MET A 664 -9.73 5.73 3.04
CA MET A 664 -8.31 5.46 3.28
C MET A 664 -7.67 6.47 4.24
N ASN A 665 -8.02 7.76 4.18
CA ASN A 665 -7.48 8.76 5.12
C ASN A 665 -7.92 8.50 6.56
N TYR A 666 -9.16 8.09 6.83
CA TYR A 666 -9.59 7.73 8.19
C TYR A 666 -8.80 6.52 8.72
N TRP A 667 -8.66 5.46 7.91
CA TRP A 667 -7.93 4.25 8.29
C TRP A 667 -6.43 4.51 8.44
N GLY A 668 -5.84 5.28 7.54
CA GLY A 668 -4.44 5.71 7.59
C GLY A 668 -4.15 6.55 8.83
N ASN A 669 -4.94 7.60 9.09
CA ASN A 669 -4.81 8.42 10.31
C ASN A 669 -4.89 7.57 11.57
N PHE A 670 -5.82 6.60 11.61
CA PHE A 670 -5.95 5.68 12.73
C PHE A 670 -4.71 4.81 12.90
N ALA A 671 -4.14 4.28 11.82
CA ALA A 671 -2.90 3.53 11.88
C ALA A 671 -1.71 4.37 12.38
N HIS A 672 -1.62 5.64 11.98
CA HIS A 672 -0.57 6.57 12.41
C HIS A 672 -0.72 7.03 13.86
N THR A 673 -1.94 7.24 14.35
CA THR A 673 -2.17 8.03 15.58
C THR A 673 -3.09 7.39 16.61
N GLY A 674 -3.80 6.31 16.27
CA GLY A 674 -4.87 5.75 17.09
C GLY A 674 -6.16 6.59 17.09
N SER A 675 -6.28 7.57 16.19
CA SER A 675 -7.49 8.35 15.93
C SER A 675 -7.73 8.44 14.43
N PRO A 676 -8.98 8.26 13.94
CA PRO A 676 -9.29 8.46 12.51
C PRO A 676 -9.20 9.94 12.08
N ASN A 677 -9.19 10.86 13.03
CA ASN A 677 -9.21 12.30 12.77
C ASN A 677 -7.87 12.83 12.20
N GLY A 678 -7.96 13.76 11.25
CA GLY A 678 -6.80 14.43 10.69
C GLY A 678 -7.11 15.10 9.34
N GLY A 679 -6.23 16.01 8.91
CA GLY A 679 -6.39 16.72 7.63
C GLY A 679 -7.69 17.51 7.53
N ASN A 680 -8.36 17.42 6.38
CA ASN A 680 -9.64 18.09 6.10
C ASN A 680 -10.85 17.15 6.25
N LEU A 681 -10.70 16.03 6.97
CA LEU A 681 -11.78 15.08 7.19
C LEU A 681 -12.83 15.63 8.17
N ALA A 682 -14.07 15.14 8.05
CA ALA A 682 -15.08 15.40 9.06
C ALA A 682 -14.64 14.84 10.41
N HIS A 683 -15.01 15.53 11.49
CA HIS A 683 -14.63 15.08 12.83
C HIS A 683 -15.37 13.80 13.19
N TRP A 684 -14.60 12.73 13.44
CA TRP A 684 -15.12 11.46 13.93
C TRP A 684 -15.08 11.43 15.46
N PRO A 685 -16.26 11.42 16.11
CA PRO A 685 -16.34 11.44 17.57
C PRO A 685 -15.81 10.14 18.16
N LYS A 686 -15.21 10.24 19.34
CA LYS A 686 -14.83 9.07 20.13
C LYS A 686 -16.11 8.44 20.71
N TYR A 687 -16.29 7.13 20.53
CA TYR A 687 -17.41 6.38 21.10
C TYR A 687 -17.32 6.41 22.63
N GLY A 688 -18.33 7.02 23.26
CA GLY A 688 -18.34 7.34 24.68
C GLY A 688 -19.71 7.11 25.32
N LYS A 689 -20.04 7.93 26.33
CA LYS A 689 -21.33 7.86 27.04
C LYS A 689 -22.51 8.27 26.16
N ASP A 690 -22.27 9.18 25.23
CA ASP A 690 -23.27 9.66 24.29
C ASP A 690 -23.45 8.72 23.08
N GLU A 691 -22.70 7.59 23.06
CA GLU A 691 -22.78 6.53 22.06
C GLU A 691 -22.69 7.06 20.61
N GLU A 692 -21.82 8.05 20.42
CA GLU A 692 -21.62 8.70 19.13
C GLU A 692 -20.87 7.79 18.14
N TYR A 693 -21.36 7.72 16.91
CA TYR A 693 -20.75 6.98 15.81
C TYR A 693 -20.71 7.82 14.53
N MET A 694 -19.88 7.41 13.57
CA MET A 694 -19.79 8.07 12.27
C MET A 694 -20.61 7.32 11.22
N GLU A 695 -21.58 7.98 10.60
CA GLU A 695 -22.14 7.53 9.32
C GLU A 695 -21.17 7.92 8.19
N ILE A 696 -20.72 6.93 7.43
CA ILE A 696 -19.80 7.12 6.31
C ILE A 696 -20.58 6.88 5.00
N ASP A 697 -20.91 7.96 4.30
CA ASP A 697 -21.58 7.93 2.99
C ASP A 697 -20.75 8.71 1.96
N LEU A 698 -21.04 8.50 0.67
CA LEU A 698 -20.35 9.11 -0.48
C LEU A 698 -20.34 10.65 -0.39
N LYS A 699 -21.47 11.25 0.02
CA LYS A 699 -21.67 12.70 -0.03
C LYS A 699 -21.23 13.41 1.24
N GLU A 700 -21.42 12.78 2.40
CA GLU A 700 -21.16 13.38 3.69
C GLU A 700 -20.77 12.31 4.71
N GLN A 701 -19.96 12.72 5.69
CA GLN A 701 -19.64 11.92 6.86
C GLN A 701 -20.20 12.65 8.08
N VAL A 702 -21.14 12.01 8.77
CA VAL A 702 -21.95 12.66 9.78
C VAL A 702 -21.94 11.89 11.09
N ALA A 703 -21.65 12.61 12.18
CA ALA A 703 -21.78 12.07 13.52
C ALA A 703 -23.27 11.86 13.87
N ARG A 704 -23.58 10.67 14.40
CA ARG A 704 -24.88 10.26 14.92
C ARG A 704 -24.71 9.66 16.30
N GLN A 705 -25.83 9.33 16.94
CA GLN A 705 -25.86 8.74 18.27
C GLN A 705 -26.75 7.50 18.27
N HIS A 706 -26.45 6.56 19.17
CA HIS A 706 -27.30 5.42 19.49
C HIS A 706 -27.63 4.51 18.29
N LEU A 707 -26.59 4.00 17.61
CA LEU A 707 -26.73 3.05 16.50
C LEU A 707 -27.68 1.89 16.90
N LYS A 708 -28.77 1.71 16.15
CA LYS A 708 -29.75 0.61 16.33
C LYS A 708 -30.20 0.39 17.79
N LYS A 709 -30.41 1.48 18.55
CA LYS A 709 -30.74 1.44 19.98
C LYS A 709 -31.89 0.51 20.34
N ASP A 710 -33.00 0.61 19.61
CA ASP A 710 -34.22 -0.14 19.93
C ASP A 710 -33.99 -1.64 19.75
N GLN A 711 -33.32 -2.03 18.66
CA GLN A 711 -32.94 -3.43 18.41
C GLN A 711 -31.91 -3.93 19.43
N PHE A 712 -30.95 -3.08 19.83
CA PHE A 712 -30.00 -3.41 20.89
C PHE A 712 -30.71 -3.70 22.22
N VAL A 713 -31.66 -2.84 22.62
CA VAL A 713 -32.46 -3.04 23.83
C VAL A 713 -33.35 -4.27 23.71
N PHE A 714 -33.94 -4.51 22.55
CA PHE A 714 -34.73 -5.71 22.28
C PHE A 714 -33.92 -6.98 22.55
N PHE A 715 -32.76 -7.14 21.91
CA PHE A 715 -31.95 -8.36 22.03
C PHE A 715 -31.25 -8.51 23.38
N THR A 716 -30.85 -7.41 24.03
CA THR A 716 -30.05 -7.48 25.27
C THR A 716 -30.87 -7.42 26.54
N GLN A 717 -32.13 -6.95 26.49
CA GLN A 717 -32.96 -6.77 27.68
C GLN A 717 -34.34 -7.39 27.53
N ILE A 718 -35.11 -6.99 26.51
CA ILE A 718 -36.52 -7.39 26.39
C ILE A 718 -36.65 -8.89 26.10
N LEU A 719 -35.87 -9.39 25.14
CA LEU A 719 -35.93 -10.77 24.71
C LEU A 719 -35.48 -11.74 25.82
N PRO A 720 -34.33 -11.56 26.49
CA PRO A 720 -33.98 -12.37 27.67
C PRO A 720 -35.01 -12.33 28.80
N GLU A 721 -35.61 -11.18 29.06
CA GLU A 721 -36.66 -11.03 30.08
C GLU A 721 -37.90 -11.87 29.75
N LYS A 722 -38.39 -11.79 28.50
CA LYS A 722 -39.52 -12.58 28.03
C LYS A 722 -39.23 -14.09 28.09
N LEU A 723 -38.02 -14.50 27.72
CA LEU A 723 -37.59 -15.91 27.81
C LEU A 723 -37.62 -16.40 29.25
N ARG A 724 -37.06 -15.64 30.19
CA ARG A 724 -37.06 -15.99 31.62
C ARG A 724 -38.49 -16.14 32.17
N GLN A 725 -39.37 -15.18 31.87
CA GLN A 725 -40.77 -15.24 32.29
C GLN A 725 -41.49 -16.48 31.73
N HIS A 726 -41.21 -16.84 30.48
CA HIS A 726 -41.76 -18.06 29.88
C HIS A 726 -41.27 -19.32 30.58
N MET A 727 -39.96 -19.43 30.85
CA MET A 727 -39.38 -20.56 31.58
C MET A 727 -39.96 -20.69 32.99
N GLU A 728 -40.05 -19.58 33.73
CA GLU A 728 -40.67 -19.57 35.07
C GLU A 728 -42.15 -20.01 35.01
N SER A 729 -42.90 -19.56 34.00
CA SER A 729 -44.30 -19.97 33.83
C SER A 729 -44.46 -21.45 33.50
N ALA A 730 -43.56 -22.02 32.69
CA ALA A 730 -43.56 -23.42 32.31
C ALA A 730 -43.29 -24.32 33.54
N GLU A 731 -42.31 -23.98 34.37
CA GLU A 731 -41.99 -24.70 35.61
C GLU A 731 -43.16 -24.68 36.61
N HIS A 732 -43.90 -23.57 36.70
CA HIS A 732 -45.08 -23.46 37.58
C HIS A 732 -46.30 -24.25 37.06
N SER A 733 -46.37 -24.54 35.76
CA SER A 733 -47.44 -25.37 35.17
C SER A 733 -47.16 -26.88 35.21
N GLU A 734 -45.93 -27.30 35.50
CA GLU A 734 -45.54 -28.71 35.68
C GLU A 734 -45.55 -29.19 37.14
N LEU A 735 -45.73 -28.27 38.09
CA LEU A 735 -45.96 -28.51 39.53
C LEU A 735 -47.46 -28.56 39.86
#